data_AF-A0A965VHC3-F1
#
_entry.id   AF-A0A965VHC3-F1
#
_cell.length_a   1.000
_cell.length_b   1.000
_cell.length_c   1.000
_cell.angle_alpha   90.00
_cell.angle_beta   90.00
_cell.angle_gamma   90.00
#
_symmetry.space_group_name_H-M   'P 1'
#
loop_
_entity.id
_entity.type
_entity.pdbx_description
1 polymer ?
#
loop_
_entity_poly.entity_id
_entity_poly.type
_entity_poly.pdbx_seq_one_letter_code
_entity_poly.pdbx_strand_id
1 'polypeptide(L)'
;MRSTPPRRPRVMFECLESRIALSASADNDPLAPPPGVVAPLAATIHPTAAAPVVITSSALLPRTAATLTIRGGGFDPTNLTNRVSLSGGTTGRVTAATTTTLTVAVRGLPRAGATLSAAVTSFGRSSGKRVPVATVTTPNRDELVSTRATVPDPVDIRFRVQFHNQQPLTLVGHYWYDKPAVDAGRQLPAIVEINPYRRRDGTIAVDSRMYPYFASQGYLCFRVDLPGSGDSEGVLKDEYTEEELAYCVQVIEQISALPICDGNVGMMGESWSALNSLMVAARDDCPEALKAIIVNCGSDDRYNDDVHYMGGAMMMDNGGWASSMWGWLSQPPDPSVVGTDRWQSMWKERLDNANFWFGPWATRQTRDAYWSTTSVRNDFSKVKVPVLVMSGWEDGYKNPVESVVSGLTQAGKPVSGLIGPWGHKYPNTASPGPRIDWLPYATSHWWDKYLKGVEPDPNTTLPQMSVWLGESREPGTATDFTDRGKWVAEDANWPGRARQHTLYLSDGNRLSSTPPAQSSGVTGSSSLVFATSMLETSSFGTPGNDDLAGDQNAADKQSLYFDSAPLPSDVDCFGKPVVNLTLSCDQPIASIAVRLCEISPVTGQSHLVSYSFFNLTQRNGNQAYPTPVTPGEGFTVPIALNLIGHTFKAGWKLRLAVSPSFFPTLWQPATAATLTVYTGTHGALPASTVTLPVRPTRTEDALMKTLLPADRPVISVDTNGYARAVTLRKAGFARLVTPLVSGQQSGVTVSKTMDSGRYRYAAHGPLKGLVVDQVLRENFQMLDGAPLSYKCFTSSQTSLRRSLPFLAKKYGWGARSETSTEITSVQNAHGVFFRYTATIHTYVTSLSGRERPFVSRTVSGDIPRTWV
;
A
#
# COMPACT_ATOMS: atom_id res chain seq x y z
N MET A 1 27.89 35.89 63.43
CA MET A 1 26.53 36.00 64.02
C MET A 1 25.50 35.57 62.98
N ARG A 2 24.28 35.19 63.42
CA ARG A 2 22.97 35.16 62.71
C ARG A 2 22.91 34.93 61.18
N SER A 3 22.00 34.12 60.61
CA SER A 3 21.25 32.94 61.07
C SER A 3 20.35 32.49 59.90
N THR A 4 20.41 31.19 59.64
CA THR A 4 19.45 30.22 59.06
C THR A 4 17.96 30.58 58.78
N PRO A 5 17.25 29.78 57.95
CA PRO A 5 16.03 30.15 57.21
C PRO A 5 14.74 29.48 57.73
N PRO A 6 13.66 29.33 56.93
CA PRO A 6 13.40 28.08 56.18
C PRO A 6 13.15 28.32 54.67
N ARG A 7 13.50 27.45 53.71
CA ARG A 7 13.13 26.03 53.44
C ARG A 7 11.67 25.78 53.02
N ARG A 8 11.49 25.19 51.83
CA ARG A 8 10.27 24.49 51.40
C ARG A 8 10.03 23.25 52.28
N PRO A 9 8.77 22.93 52.67
CA PRO A 9 8.36 21.60 53.11
C PRO A 9 7.72 20.78 51.96
N ARG A 10 7.69 19.45 52.13
CA ARG A 10 6.79 18.52 51.41
C ARG A 10 5.56 18.26 52.30
N VAL A 11 4.37 18.15 51.68
CA VAL A 11 3.19 17.41 52.19
C VAL A 11 2.53 16.85 50.90
N MET A 12 2.32 15.55 50.64
CA MET A 12 1.78 14.39 51.40
C MET A 12 0.24 14.28 51.38
N PHE A 13 -0.25 13.08 51.73
CA PHE A 13 -1.61 12.53 51.55
C PHE A 13 -1.90 12.11 50.10
N GLU A 14 -2.07 10.82 49.76
CA GLU A 14 -2.35 9.61 50.55
C GLU A 14 -3.67 9.62 51.35
N CYS A 15 -4.59 8.76 50.89
CA CYS A 15 -5.74 8.10 51.54
C CYS A 15 -6.44 8.76 52.75
N LEU A 16 -7.78 8.88 52.65
CA LEU A 16 -8.66 7.91 53.34
C LEU A 16 -10.07 7.81 52.71
N GLU A 17 -10.79 6.76 53.09
CA GLU A 17 -12.23 6.57 52.83
C GLU A 17 -13.11 7.40 53.78
N SER A 18 -14.42 7.49 53.50
CA SER A 18 -15.46 7.23 54.54
C SER A 18 -16.84 6.97 53.92
N ARG A 19 -17.72 6.29 54.67
CA ARG A 19 -19.11 5.93 54.31
C ARG A 19 -20.13 6.67 55.18
N ILE A 20 -21.41 6.56 54.79
CA ILE A 20 -22.63 6.85 55.58
C ILE A 20 -23.55 5.61 55.33
N ALA A 21 -23.93 4.72 56.27
CA ALA A 21 -24.66 4.82 57.57
C ALA A 21 -26.21 4.75 57.37
N LEU A 22 -27.09 4.04 58.11
CA LEU A 22 -27.12 3.06 59.26
C LEU A 22 -28.60 2.48 59.30
N SER A 23 -29.06 1.45 60.04
CA SER A 23 -28.56 0.16 60.60
C SER A 23 -29.67 -0.58 61.41
N ALA A 24 -29.58 -1.92 61.60
CA ALA A 24 -30.22 -2.73 62.69
C ALA A 24 -31.78 -2.92 62.66
N SER A 25 -32.45 -3.91 63.29
CA SER A 25 -32.09 -5.24 63.91
C SER A 25 -33.36 -6.03 64.37
N ALA A 26 -33.19 -7.28 64.87
CA ALA A 26 -34.12 -8.09 65.71
C ALA A 26 -35.37 -8.74 65.04
N ASP A 27 -35.89 -9.92 65.44
CA ASP A 27 -35.45 -11.00 66.37
C ASP A 27 -36.18 -12.35 66.06
N ASN A 28 -35.56 -13.51 66.40
CA ASN A 28 -36.14 -14.78 66.95
C ASN A 28 -35.36 -16.09 66.61
N ASP A 29 -35.59 -17.13 67.43
CA ASP A 29 -35.08 -18.52 67.41
C ASP A 29 -36.20 -19.42 68.06
N PRO A 30 -36.09 -20.72 68.51
CA PRO A 30 -35.00 -21.70 68.48
C PRO A 30 -35.42 -23.18 68.14
N LEU A 31 -34.50 -24.13 68.40
CA LEU A 31 -34.64 -25.60 68.59
C LEU A 31 -34.40 -26.57 67.41
N ALA A 32 -33.94 -27.79 67.76
CA ALA A 32 -33.28 -28.80 66.89
C ALA A 32 -33.95 -30.22 67.07
N PRO A 33 -33.37 -31.45 66.84
CA PRO A 33 -31.95 -31.90 66.87
C PRO A 33 -31.52 -32.91 65.72
N PRO A 34 -30.87 -34.09 65.88
CA PRO A 34 -29.65 -34.46 65.09
C PRO A 34 -29.72 -35.89 64.46
N PRO A 35 -28.63 -36.71 64.34
CA PRO A 35 -27.25 -36.54 63.83
C PRO A 35 -26.92 -37.47 62.61
N GLY A 36 -25.71 -37.36 62.02
CA GLY A 36 -24.94 -38.56 61.61
C GLY A 36 -24.19 -38.62 60.26
N VAL A 37 -23.24 -39.57 60.22
CA VAL A 37 -22.50 -40.16 59.07
C VAL A 37 -21.37 -39.31 58.42
N VAL A 38 -20.29 -40.01 58.04
CA VAL A 38 -19.00 -39.48 57.54
C VAL A 38 -18.73 -40.01 56.12
N ALA A 39 -18.08 -39.19 55.28
CA ALA A 39 -17.34 -39.64 54.10
C ALA A 39 -15.96 -38.92 54.04
N PRO A 40 -14.86 -39.59 53.62
CA PRO A 40 -13.50 -39.06 53.76
C PRO A 40 -13.08 -38.11 52.62
N LEU A 41 -12.00 -37.35 52.86
CA LEU A 41 -11.38 -36.50 51.83
C LEU A 41 -10.83 -37.34 50.66
N ALA A 42 -11.27 -37.03 49.44
CA ALA A 42 -10.52 -37.36 48.23
C ALA A 42 -9.45 -36.29 48.00
N ALA A 43 -8.17 -36.67 47.98
CA ALA A 43 -7.09 -35.75 47.66
C ALA A 43 -7.09 -35.44 46.15
N THR A 44 -7.44 -34.21 45.77
CA THR A 44 -7.46 -33.79 44.36
C THR A 44 -6.03 -33.67 43.82
N ILE A 45 -5.60 -34.67 43.06
CA ILE A 45 -4.33 -34.60 42.32
C ILE A 45 -4.51 -33.57 41.20
N HIS A 46 -3.81 -32.43 41.29
CA HIS A 46 -3.74 -31.48 40.19
C HIS A 46 -3.11 -32.14 38.96
N PRO A 47 -3.72 -32.00 37.76
CA PRO A 47 -3.13 -32.54 36.53
C PRO A 47 -1.76 -31.90 36.29
N THR A 48 -0.75 -32.71 35.98
CA THR A 48 0.64 -32.27 35.82
C THR A 48 0.81 -31.47 34.53
N ALA A 49 0.57 -30.15 34.59
CA ALA A 49 0.72 -29.21 33.49
C ALA A 49 2.03 -29.45 32.71
N ALA A 50 1.92 -29.60 31.39
CA ALA A 50 3.07 -29.88 30.52
C ALA A 50 4.15 -28.80 30.68
N ALA A 51 5.43 -29.18 30.52
CA ALA A 51 6.51 -28.21 30.53
C ALA A 51 6.31 -27.20 29.38
N PRO A 52 6.60 -25.90 29.60
CA PRO A 52 6.43 -24.90 28.55
C PRO A 52 7.34 -25.20 27.37
N VAL A 53 6.82 -25.08 26.15
CA VAL A 53 7.60 -25.18 24.91
C VAL A 53 7.83 -23.78 24.39
N VAL A 54 9.07 -23.46 24.03
CA VAL A 54 9.40 -22.24 23.27
C VAL A 54 9.61 -22.65 21.82
N ILE A 55 8.93 -21.98 20.89
CA ILE A 55 9.06 -22.24 19.47
C ILE A 55 10.23 -21.42 18.92
N THR A 56 11.04 -22.03 18.05
CA THR A 56 12.11 -21.34 17.32
C THR A 56 11.54 -20.20 16.46
N SER A 57 12.01 -18.98 16.67
CA SER A 57 11.59 -17.80 15.91
C SER A 57 12.79 -17.09 15.26
N SER A 58 12.60 -16.72 13.99
CA SER A 58 13.55 -16.01 13.15
C SER A 58 13.28 -14.49 13.10
N ALA A 59 12.35 -13.99 13.92
CA ALA A 59 11.93 -12.59 13.97
C ALA A 59 13.12 -11.63 14.04
N LEU A 60 13.07 -10.54 13.27
CA LEU A 60 14.10 -9.51 13.35
C LEU A 60 13.76 -8.57 14.50
N LEU A 61 14.75 -8.33 15.37
CA LEU A 61 14.59 -7.48 16.55
C LEU A 61 15.55 -6.29 16.42
N PRO A 62 15.07 -5.09 16.08
CA PRO A 62 15.89 -3.89 16.05
C PRO A 62 16.67 -3.74 17.36
N ARG A 63 17.95 -3.37 17.30
CA ARG A 63 18.81 -3.19 18.47
C ARG A 63 18.33 -2.08 19.43
N THR A 64 17.42 -1.24 18.94
CA THR A 64 16.68 -0.20 19.66
C THR A 64 15.36 -0.69 20.30
N ALA A 65 14.91 -1.90 20.02
CA ALA A 65 13.61 -2.41 20.44
C ALA A 65 13.51 -2.55 21.96
N ALA A 66 12.41 -2.02 22.52
CA ALA A 66 12.12 -2.10 23.96
C ALA A 66 11.44 -3.42 24.37
N THR A 67 10.90 -4.19 23.41
CA THR A 67 10.14 -5.43 23.64
C THR A 67 10.44 -6.50 22.60
N LEU A 68 10.37 -7.76 23.03
CA LEU A 68 10.47 -8.99 22.24
C LEU A 68 9.23 -9.85 22.50
N THR A 69 8.63 -10.43 21.47
CA THR A 69 7.58 -11.46 21.62
C THR A 69 8.18 -12.85 21.46
N ILE A 70 7.87 -13.74 22.41
CA ILE A 70 8.24 -15.16 22.38
C ILE A 70 6.98 -15.98 22.14
N ARG A 71 6.99 -16.84 21.12
CA ARG A 71 5.91 -17.79 20.80
C ARG A 71 6.20 -19.17 21.39
N GLY A 72 5.16 -19.93 21.71
CA GLY A 72 5.28 -21.22 22.37
C GLY A 72 3.94 -21.81 22.81
N GLY A 73 3.98 -22.61 23.87
CA GLY A 73 2.80 -23.21 24.51
C GLY A 73 3.10 -23.64 25.94
N GLY A 74 2.07 -23.75 26.79
CA GLY A 74 2.23 -24.08 28.22
C GLY A 74 2.74 -22.90 29.07
N PHE A 75 2.64 -21.68 28.55
CA PHE A 75 2.89 -20.46 29.30
C PHE A 75 1.73 -20.18 30.26
N ASP A 76 2.02 -19.54 31.40
CA ASP A 76 1.00 -19.09 32.34
C ASP A 76 0.41 -17.76 31.80
N PRO A 77 -0.93 -17.56 31.74
CA PRO A 77 -1.50 -16.26 31.36
C PRO A 77 -1.15 -15.13 32.35
N THR A 78 -0.55 -15.43 33.50
CA THR A 78 -0.13 -14.48 34.52
C THR A 78 1.29 -13.95 34.27
N ASN A 79 1.46 -12.64 34.15
CA ASN A 79 2.75 -12.02 33.81
C ASN A 79 3.89 -12.31 34.80
N LEU A 80 3.58 -12.44 36.11
CA LEU A 80 4.59 -12.45 37.18
C LEU A 80 5.20 -13.84 37.46
N THR A 81 4.53 -14.92 37.05
CA THR A 81 4.96 -16.31 37.26
C THR A 81 5.89 -16.81 36.15
N ASN A 82 5.78 -16.23 34.95
CA ASN A 82 6.69 -16.50 33.84
C ASN A 82 8.06 -15.84 34.05
N ARG A 83 9.14 -16.57 33.78
CA ARG A 83 10.51 -16.06 33.74
C ARG A 83 11.18 -16.39 32.40
N VAL A 84 11.95 -15.45 31.86
CA VAL A 84 12.58 -15.55 30.54
C VAL A 84 14.09 -15.42 30.66
N SER A 85 14.82 -16.27 29.94
CA SER A 85 16.27 -16.41 30.03
C SER A 85 16.89 -16.20 28.65
N LEU A 86 17.44 -15.00 28.39
CA LEU A 86 17.90 -14.55 27.05
C LEU A 86 19.42 -14.60 26.85
N SER A 87 19.86 -14.83 25.60
CA SER A 87 21.28 -14.84 25.20
C SER A 87 21.88 -13.43 25.02
N GLY A 88 23.19 -13.37 24.70
CA GLY A 88 23.87 -12.13 24.30
C GLY A 88 24.06 -11.09 25.40
N GLY A 89 23.83 -11.44 26.68
CA GLY A 89 23.81 -10.49 27.80
C GLY A 89 22.47 -9.73 27.95
N THR A 90 21.47 -10.05 27.14
CA THR A 90 20.16 -9.40 27.17
C THR A 90 19.42 -9.75 28.46
N THR A 91 18.84 -8.73 29.10
CA THR A 91 17.89 -8.89 30.21
C THR A 91 16.46 -8.79 29.69
N GLY A 92 15.56 -9.60 30.24
CA GLY A 92 14.16 -9.65 29.81
C GLY A 92 13.19 -9.77 30.99
N ARG A 93 12.10 -8.99 30.97
CA ARG A 93 11.00 -9.05 31.95
C ARG A 93 9.67 -9.22 31.21
N VAL A 94 8.87 -10.21 31.59
CA VAL A 94 7.52 -10.39 31.04
C VAL A 94 6.62 -9.22 31.42
N THR A 95 5.92 -8.65 30.43
CA THR A 95 4.99 -7.52 30.58
C THR A 95 3.57 -7.84 30.10
N ALA A 96 3.39 -8.86 29.26
CA ALA A 96 2.10 -9.47 28.94
C ALA A 96 2.31 -10.97 28.67
N ALA A 97 1.30 -11.79 28.95
CA ALA A 97 1.34 -13.23 28.77
C ALA A 97 -0.02 -13.79 28.31
N THR A 98 0.03 -14.85 27.52
CA THR A 98 -1.08 -15.75 27.19
C THR A 98 -0.58 -17.19 27.33
N THR A 99 -1.41 -18.19 27.07
CA THR A 99 -0.97 -19.60 27.08
C THR A 99 0.04 -19.97 25.98
N THR A 100 0.21 -19.12 24.95
CA THR A 100 1.05 -19.37 23.77
C THR A 100 2.01 -18.23 23.39
N THR A 101 1.91 -17.05 24.03
CA THR A 101 2.81 -15.92 23.79
C THR A 101 3.23 -15.20 25.07
N LEU A 102 4.49 -14.77 25.14
CA LEU A 102 5.00 -13.82 26.14
C LEU A 102 5.52 -12.56 25.46
N THR A 103 5.06 -11.39 25.90
CA THR A 103 5.69 -10.10 25.59
C THR A 103 6.72 -9.80 26.67
N VAL A 104 7.96 -9.56 26.26
CA VAL A 104 9.12 -9.41 27.13
C VAL A 104 9.75 -8.05 26.90
N ALA A 105 9.71 -7.15 27.88
CA ALA A 105 10.51 -5.93 27.85
C ALA A 105 12.00 -6.29 27.94
N VAL A 106 12.80 -5.84 26.98
CA VAL A 106 14.22 -6.21 26.83
C VAL A 106 15.17 -5.03 27.02
N ARG A 107 16.36 -5.30 27.54
CA ARG A 107 17.49 -4.34 27.61
C ARG A 107 18.83 -5.04 27.41
N GLY A 108 19.76 -4.35 26.77
CA GLY A 108 21.11 -4.88 26.51
C GLY A 108 21.15 -5.86 25.34
N LEU A 109 20.52 -5.51 24.21
CA LEU A 109 20.57 -6.34 23.01
C LEU A 109 22.01 -6.43 22.44
N PRO A 110 22.43 -7.61 21.95
CA PRO A 110 23.76 -7.83 21.38
C PRO A 110 24.02 -7.01 20.10
N ARG A 111 25.17 -7.23 19.46
CA ARG A 111 25.50 -6.63 18.15
C ARG A 111 24.54 -7.14 17.06
N ALA A 112 24.40 -6.37 15.98
CA ALA A 112 23.61 -6.81 14.82
C ALA A 112 24.17 -8.12 14.23
N GLY A 113 23.29 -8.92 13.62
CA GLY A 113 23.59 -10.27 13.14
C GLY A 113 23.61 -11.36 14.23
N ALA A 114 23.56 -11.00 15.51
CA ALA A 114 23.56 -11.98 16.61
C ALA A 114 22.18 -12.62 16.83
N THR A 115 22.12 -13.95 16.87
CA THR A 115 20.92 -14.70 17.24
C THR A 115 20.61 -14.55 18.73
N LEU A 116 19.48 -13.94 19.04
CA LEU A 116 18.91 -13.89 20.38
C LEU A 116 18.11 -15.18 20.64
N SER A 117 18.48 -15.92 21.68
CA SER A 117 17.89 -17.22 22.02
C SER A 117 17.30 -17.18 23.43
N ALA A 118 16.13 -17.79 23.64
CA ALA A 118 15.39 -17.77 24.89
C ALA A 118 15.05 -19.17 25.41
N ALA A 119 14.99 -19.30 26.73
CA ALA A 119 14.26 -20.35 27.43
C ALA A 119 13.25 -19.70 28.37
N VAL A 120 12.10 -20.35 28.58
CA VAL A 120 11.01 -19.88 29.43
C VAL A 120 10.84 -20.83 30.60
N THR A 121 10.55 -20.28 31.78
CA THR A 121 10.05 -21.03 32.94
C THR A 121 8.65 -20.54 33.26
N SER A 122 7.69 -21.45 33.30
CA SER A 122 6.24 -21.25 33.48
C SER A 122 5.72 -22.33 34.44
N PHE A 123 4.79 -22.00 35.35
CA PHE A 123 4.31 -22.92 36.41
C PHE A 123 5.45 -23.66 37.16
N GLY A 124 6.60 -23.00 37.34
CA GLY A 124 7.81 -23.58 37.95
C GLY A 124 8.59 -24.58 37.08
N ARG A 125 8.09 -24.93 35.88
CA ARG A 125 8.72 -25.86 34.91
C ARG A 125 9.43 -25.09 33.81
N SER A 126 10.57 -25.59 33.33
CA SER A 126 11.40 -24.91 32.32
C SER A 126 11.30 -25.57 30.94
N SER A 127 11.43 -24.77 29.88
CA SER A 127 11.49 -25.21 28.48
C SER A 127 12.83 -25.86 28.07
N GLY A 128 13.74 -26.06 29.02
CA GLY A 128 15.04 -26.68 28.76
C GLY A 128 16.06 -25.73 28.14
N LYS A 129 16.70 -26.15 27.05
CA LYS A 129 17.75 -25.36 26.37
C LYS A 129 17.15 -24.10 25.73
N ARG A 130 17.94 -23.03 25.66
CA ARG A 130 17.55 -21.81 24.95
C ARG A 130 17.48 -22.07 23.44
N VAL A 131 16.34 -21.77 22.82
CA VAL A 131 16.15 -21.85 21.36
C VAL A 131 16.22 -20.44 20.74
N PRO A 132 16.66 -20.28 19.48
CA PRO A 132 16.56 -19.01 18.76
C PRO A 132 15.13 -18.42 18.81
N VAL A 133 14.99 -17.15 19.16
CA VAL A 133 13.69 -16.44 19.15
C VAL A 133 13.73 -15.12 18.37
N ALA A 134 14.90 -14.55 18.12
CA ALA A 134 15.08 -13.43 17.22
C ALA A 134 16.50 -13.38 16.64
N THR A 135 16.70 -12.59 15.58
CA THR A 135 18.02 -12.11 15.15
C THR A 135 18.07 -10.60 15.39
N VAL A 136 19.10 -10.11 16.08
CA VAL A 136 19.21 -8.66 16.33
C VAL A 136 19.65 -7.95 15.05
N THR A 137 18.90 -6.95 14.63
CA THR A 137 19.22 -6.10 13.47
C THR A 137 19.61 -4.70 13.92
N THR A 138 20.43 -4.02 13.12
CA THR A 138 20.28 -2.57 12.99
C THR A 138 19.13 -2.32 12.03
N PRO A 139 18.15 -1.44 12.35
CA PRO A 139 17.36 -0.81 11.30
C PRO A 139 18.30 0.01 10.40
N ASN A 140 17.84 0.41 9.21
CA ASN A 140 18.61 1.30 8.34
C ASN A 140 19.09 2.51 9.15
N ARG A 141 20.35 2.94 8.97
CA ARG A 141 20.85 4.13 9.65
C ARG A 141 20.29 5.36 8.91
N ASP A 142 19.07 5.75 9.26
CA ASP A 142 18.44 6.95 8.70
C ASP A 142 19.29 8.19 9.02
N GLU A 143 19.78 8.87 7.98
CA GLU A 143 20.63 10.05 8.10
C GLU A 143 19.83 11.29 7.68
N LEU A 144 19.26 11.96 8.69
CA LEU A 144 18.47 13.17 8.50
C LEU A 144 19.39 14.38 8.26
N VAL A 145 19.49 14.81 7.00
CA VAL A 145 20.29 15.96 6.58
C VAL A 145 19.48 17.25 6.60
N SER A 146 20.16 18.39 6.80
CA SER A 146 19.56 19.72 6.72
C SER A 146 20.20 20.53 5.60
N THR A 147 19.40 20.91 4.60
CA THR A 147 19.82 21.72 3.45
C THR A 147 19.52 23.21 3.63
N ARG A 148 19.03 23.62 4.80
CA ARG A 148 18.61 24.99 5.12
C ARG A 148 19.73 26.04 5.12
N ALA A 149 20.99 25.64 5.00
CA ALA A 149 22.11 26.56 4.79
C ALA A 149 22.11 27.18 3.38
N THR A 150 21.56 26.49 2.38
CA THR A 150 21.55 26.94 0.97
C THR A 150 20.18 26.95 0.33
N VAL A 151 19.23 26.12 0.80
CA VAL A 151 17.90 25.96 0.19
C VAL A 151 16.81 26.68 1.02
N PRO A 152 16.18 27.76 0.49
CA PRO A 152 15.17 28.55 1.18
C PRO A 152 13.78 27.88 1.19
N ASP A 153 12.74 28.56 1.71
CA ASP A 153 11.36 28.12 1.52
C ASP A 153 11.02 28.04 0.02
N PRO A 154 10.19 27.07 -0.41
CA PRO A 154 9.85 26.93 -1.82
C PRO A 154 9.07 28.15 -2.32
N VAL A 155 9.40 28.61 -3.52
CA VAL A 155 8.85 29.82 -4.14
C VAL A 155 7.66 29.45 -5.02
N ASP A 156 6.49 30.03 -4.77
CA ASP A 156 5.29 29.84 -5.60
C ASP A 156 5.53 30.37 -7.04
N ILE A 157 5.13 29.57 -8.03
CA ILE A 157 5.21 29.89 -9.46
C ILE A 157 3.85 29.65 -10.13
N ARG A 158 3.60 30.31 -11.27
CA ARG A 158 2.38 30.15 -12.07
C ARG A 158 2.74 29.84 -13.52
N PHE A 159 2.03 28.88 -14.11
CA PHE A 159 2.15 28.48 -15.51
C PHE A 159 0.84 28.81 -16.23
N ARG A 160 0.90 29.38 -17.43
CA ARG A 160 -0.28 29.64 -18.26
C ARG A 160 -0.37 28.54 -19.30
N VAL A 161 -1.47 27.78 -19.30
CA VAL A 161 -1.65 26.60 -20.16
C VAL A 161 -2.98 26.69 -20.91
N GLN A 162 -3.07 26.09 -22.09
CA GLN A 162 -4.26 26.09 -22.92
C GLN A 162 -4.41 24.76 -23.66
N PHE A 163 -5.63 24.20 -23.70
CA PHE A 163 -5.92 22.98 -24.45
C PHE A 163 -6.80 23.31 -25.65
N HIS A 164 -6.22 23.19 -26.85
CA HIS A 164 -6.84 23.65 -28.09
C HIS A 164 -7.43 25.07 -27.95
N ASN A 165 -8.68 25.28 -28.37
CA ASN A 165 -9.38 26.56 -28.33
C ASN A 165 -10.13 26.82 -27.01
N GLN A 166 -9.86 26.08 -25.93
CA GLN A 166 -10.45 26.35 -24.61
C GLN A 166 -9.92 27.66 -24.01
N GLN A 167 -10.58 28.18 -22.97
CA GLN A 167 -10.04 29.31 -22.21
C GLN A 167 -8.76 28.88 -21.47
N PRO A 168 -7.64 29.62 -21.59
CA PRO A 168 -6.41 29.25 -20.92
C PRO A 168 -6.56 29.30 -19.39
N LEU A 169 -5.87 28.37 -18.72
CA LEU A 169 -5.85 28.19 -17.28
C LEU A 169 -4.50 28.60 -16.70
N THR A 170 -4.51 28.95 -15.41
CA THR A 170 -3.32 29.18 -14.60
C THR A 170 -3.12 28.00 -13.66
N LEU A 171 -2.11 27.18 -13.93
CA LEU A 171 -1.64 26.18 -12.97
C LEU A 171 -0.68 26.84 -11.98
N VAL A 172 -0.70 26.39 -10.73
CA VAL A 172 0.14 26.92 -9.67
C VAL A 172 1.08 25.82 -9.18
N GLY A 173 2.37 26.13 -9.18
CA GLY A 173 3.41 25.29 -8.62
C GLY A 173 4.16 25.98 -7.49
N HIS A 174 5.18 25.31 -6.98
CA HIS A 174 6.29 25.96 -6.30
C HIS A 174 7.60 25.24 -6.62
N TYR A 175 8.74 25.84 -6.27
CA TYR A 175 10.04 25.18 -6.44
C TYR A 175 11.06 25.46 -5.33
N TRP A 176 11.92 24.47 -5.08
CA TRP A 176 13.15 24.59 -4.31
C TRP A 176 14.35 24.82 -5.25
N TYR A 177 15.39 25.51 -4.77
CA TYR A 177 16.62 25.80 -5.51
C TYR A 177 17.81 26.01 -4.56
N ASP A 178 19.05 25.85 -5.05
CA ASP A 178 20.25 26.31 -4.36
C ASP A 178 20.38 27.84 -4.50
N LYS A 179 20.16 28.58 -3.40
CA LYS A 179 20.19 30.04 -3.43
C LYS A 179 21.58 30.60 -3.78
N PRO A 180 22.69 30.20 -3.12
CA PRO A 180 24.04 30.54 -3.55
C PRO A 180 24.35 30.34 -5.05
N ALA A 181 23.84 29.28 -5.68
CA ALA A 181 24.03 29.07 -7.12
C ALA A 181 23.26 30.10 -7.98
N VAL A 182 21.97 30.32 -7.67
CA VAL A 182 21.12 31.28 -8.41
C VAL A 182 21.55 32.73 -8.16
N ASP A 183 21.94 33.08 -6.93
CA ASP A 183 22.50 34.40 -6.59
C ASP A 183 23.82 34.68 -7.32
N ALA A 184 24.59 33.64 -7.64
CA ALA A 184 25.79 33.71 -8.47
C ALA A 184 25.51 33.72 -9.99
N GLY A 185 24.23 33.83 -10.40
CA GLY A 185 23.83 33.90 -11.79
C GLY A 185 23.91 32.57 -12.55
N ARG A 186 23.99 31.42 -11.86
CA ARG A 186 23.97 30.12 -12.52
C ARG A 186 22.58 29.76 -12.99
N GLN A 187 22.49 29.29 -14.23
CA GLN A 187 21.37 28.50 -14.72
C GLN A 187 21.51 27.06 -14.22
N LEU A 188 20.38 26.42 -13.87
CA LEU A 188 20.33 25.09 -13.27
C LEU A 188 19.32 24.19 -14.00
N PRO A 189 19.60 22.89 -14.16
CA PRO A 189 18.61 21.94 -14.65
C PRO A 189 17.42 21.80 -13.70
N ALA A 190 16.25 21.50 -14.28
CA ALA A 190 15.01 21.35 -13.55
C ALA A 190 14.57 19.89 -13.40
N ILE A 191 13.83 19.61 -12.33
CA ILE A 191 13.12 18.36 -12.08
C ILE A 191 11.67 18.75 -11.74
N VAL A 192 10.66 18.13 -12.37
CA VAL A 192 9.24 18.47 -12.15
C VAL A 192 8.36 17.25 -11.87
N GLU A 193 7.41 17.41 -10.95
CA GLU A 193 6.34 16.44 -10.67
C GLU A 193 4.97 17.15 -10.65
N ILE A 194 4.00 16.59 -11.39
CA ILE A 194 2.71 17.23 -11.69
C ILE A 194 1.57 16.24 -11.38
N ASN A 195 0.75 16.53 -10.36
CA ASN A 195 -0.34 15.64 -9.93
C ASN A 195 -1.46 16.42 -9.17
N PRO A 196 -2.59 15.77 -8.78
CA PRO A 196 -3.71 16.46 -8.16
C PRO A 196 -3.64 16.54 -6.62
N TYR A 197 -2.49 16.22 -6.00
CA TYR A 197 -2.41 15.91 -4.56
C TYR A 197 -2.13 17.10 -3.63
N ARG A 198 -2.34 18.35 -4.10
CA ARG A 198 -2.20 19.61 -3.33
C ARG A 198 -0.78 19.86 -2.82
N ARG A 199 0.06 20.51 -3.64
CA ARG A 199 1.49 20.83 -3.39
C ARG A 199 1.78 21.40 -2.00
N ARG A 200 0.89 22.24 -1.48
CA ARG A 200 1.11 22.99 -0.24
C ARG A 200 0.67 22.23 1.01
N ASP A 201 -0.55 21.71 1.08
CA ASP A 201 -1.08 21.09 2.30
C ASP A 201 -1.20 19.55 2.26
N GLY A 202 -1.03 18.93 1.09
CA GLY A 202 -0.93 17.48 0.90
C GLY A 202 0.52 16.99 0.77
N THR A 203 1.18 17.24 -0.37
CA THR A 203 2.49 16.60 -0.70
C THR A 203 3.69 17.15 0.07
N ILE A 204 3.63 18.39 0.58
CA ILE A 204 4.77 19.14 1.15
C ILE A 204 5.64 18.33 2.14
N ALA A 205 5.04 17.45 2.93
CA ALA A 205 5.72 16.68 3.98
C ALA A 205 6.45 15.43 3.46
N VAL A 206 6.09 14.98 2.25
CA VAL A 206 6.83 13.98 1.46
C VAL A 206 7.90 14.69 0.65
N ASP A 207 7.52 15.74 -0.10
CA ASP A 207 8.38 16.58 -0.93
C ASP A 207 9.61 17.10 -0.16
N SER A 208 9.38 17.60 1.05
CA SER A 208 10.42 18.15 1.93
C SER A 208 11.46 17.12 2.42
N ARG A 209 11.32 15.83 2.08
CA ARG A 209 12.33 14.78 2.35
C ARG A 209 13.35 14.63 1.22
N MET A 210 13.04 15.15 0.03
CA MET A 210 13.73 14.82 -1.23
C MET A 210 14.06 16.05 -2.08
N TYR A 211 13.08 16.89 -2.40
CA TYR A 211 13.32 18.07 -3.25
C TYR A 211 14.31 19.07 -2.67
N PRO A 212 14.38 19.32 -1.34
CA PRO A 212 15.45 20.15 -0.78
C PRO A 212 16.84 19.52 -0.88
N TYR A 213 16.94 18.19 -0.96
CA TYR A 213 18.22 17.51 -1.22
C TYR A 213 18.64 17.73 -2.67
N PHE A 214 17.82 17.37 -3.65
CA PHE A 214 18.13 17.63 -5.07
C PHE A 214 18.42 19.11 -5.33
N ALA A 215 17.66 20.03 -4.73
CA ALA A 215 17.92 21.46 -4.82
C ALA A 215 19.34 21.83 -4.35
N SER A 216 19.80 21.26 -3.23
CA SER A 216 21.18 21.46 -2.73
C SER A 216 22.27 20.83 -3.61
N GLN A 217 21.91 19.98 -4.57
CA GLN A 217 22.79 19.42 -5.59
C GLN A 217 22.72 20.20 -6.91
N GLY A 218 22.19 21.43 -6.89
CA GLY A 218 22.14 22.33 -8.05
C GLY A 218 21.03 22.00 -9.03
N TYR A 219 19.80 21.79 -8.52
CA TYR A 219 18.59 21.58 -9.32
C TYR A 219 17.49 22.58 -8.97
N LEU A 220 16.62 22.89 -9.93
CA LEU A 220 15.32 23.53 -9.68
C LEU A 220 14.26 22.43 -9.52
N CYS A 221 13.72 22.25 -8.31
CA CYS A 221 12.81 21.14 -8.02
C CYS A 221 11.37 21.65 -7.94
N PHE A 222 10.55 21.37 -8.95
CA PHE A 222 9.18 21.85 -9.11
C PHE A 222 8.13 20.82 -8.70
N ARG A 223 7.12 21.29 -7.94
CA ARG A 223 5.87 20.56 -7.66
C ARG A 223 4.71 21.41 -8.18
N VAL A 224 3.83 20.84 -9.01
CA VAL A 224 2.72 21.58 -9.67
C VAL A 224 1.37 20.92 -9.42
N ASP A 225 0.38 21.72 -9.05
CA ASP A 225 -1.02 21.28 -8.89
C ASP A 225 -1.70 21.16 -10.26
N LEU A 226 -2.29 20.00 -10.56
CA LEU A 226 -3.17 19.81 -11.74
C LEU A 226 -4.46 20.67 -11.68
N PRO A 227 -5.18 20.86 -12.82
CA PRO A 227 -6.41 21.65 -12.88
C PRO A 227 -7.41 21.31 -11.78
N GLY A 228 -8.03 22.31 -11.17
CA GLY A 228 -9.01 22.12 -10.09
C GLY A 228 -8.47 21.53 -8.77
N SER A 229 -7.20 21.13 -8.72
CA SER A 229 -6.53 20.71 -7.49
C SER A 229 -5.78 21.89 -6.84
N GLY A 230 -5.40 21.74 -5.57
CA GLY A 230 -4.66 22.73 -4.80
C GLY A 230 -5.06 24.19 -5.08
N ASP A 231 -4.12 25.02 -5.53
CA ASP A 231 -4.36 26.43 -5.90
C ASP A 231 -4.61 26.67 -7.42
N SER A 232 -4.65 25.62 -8.26
CA SER A 232 -4.74 25.71 -9.74
C SER A 232 -6.15 25.97 -10.28
N GLU A 233 -6.25 26.71 -11.39
CA GLU A 233 -7.51 27.00 -12.10
C GLU A 233 -8.15 25.77 -12.76
N GLY A 234 -9.39 25.90 -13.23
CA GLY A 234 -10.12 24.85 -13.95
C GLY A 234 -10.60 23.68 -13.08
N VAL A 235 -10.84 22.54 -13.72
CA VAL A 235 -11.47 21.34 -13.13
C VAL A 235 -10.89 20.08 -13.77
N LEU A 236 -10.31 19.18 -12.97
CA LEU A 236 -9.95 17.84 -13.41
C LEU A 236 -11.23 16.99 -13.56
N LYS A 237 -11.49 16.52 -14.79
CA LYS A 237 -12.77 15.87 -15.16
C LYS A 237 -12.73 14.35 -15.08
N ASP A 238 -11.54 13.79 -15.22
CA ASP A 238 -11.17 12.36 -15.24
C ASP A 238 -9.62 12.29 -15.12
N GLU A 239 -9.04 11.08 -15.04
CA GLU A 239 -7.59 10.86 -14.89
C GLU A 239 -6.84 10.64 -16.22
N TYR A 240 -5.63 11.20 -16.32
CA TYR A 240 -4.71 11.08 -17.47
C TYR A 240 -5.35 11.46 -18.81
N THR A 241 -6.14 12.53 -18.78
CA THR A 241 -6.81 13.07 -19.97
C THR A 241 -5.82 13.69 -20.94
N GLU A 242 -6.17 13.74 -22.23
CA GLU A 242 -5.38 14.47 -23.24
C GLU A 242 -5.20 15.96 -22.88
N GLU A 243 -6.20 16.55 -22.20
CA GLU A 243 -6.14 17.90 -21.62
C GLU A 243 -5.06 18.00 -20.53
N GLU A 244 -4.99 17.04 -19.60
CA GLU A 244 -3.95 16.96 -18.55
C GLU A 244 -2.54 16.83 -19.16
N LEU A 245 -2.37 15.87 -20.06
CA LEU A 245 -1.07 15.52 -20.62
C LEU A 245 -0.49 16.67 -21.48
N ALA A 246 -1.34 17.37 -22.24
CA ALA A 246 -0.94 18.58 -22.97
C ALA A 246 -0.58 19.75 -22.03
N TYR A 247 -1.17 19.85 -20.83
CA TYR A 247 -0.74 20.83 -19.83
C TYR A 247 0.63 20.47 -19.22
N CYS A 248 0.93 19.18 -19.01
CA CYS A 248 2.25 18.75 -18.54
C CYS A 248 3.37 19.13 -19.53
N VAL A 249 3.14 18.98 -20.84
CA VAL A 249 4.06 19.46 -21.89
C VAL A 249 4.32 20.97 -21.75
N GLN A 250 3.25 21.78 -21.71
CA GLN A 250 3.35 23.24 -21.62
C GLN A 250 4.01 23.74 -20.33
N VAL A 251 3.89 22.99 -19.22
CA VAL A 251 4.60 23.28 -17.97
C VAL A 251 6.10 23.01 -18.11
N ILE A 252 6.51 21.91 -18.75
CA ILE A 252 7.92 21.60 -19.02
C ILE A 252 8.56 22.68 -19.92
N GLU A 253 7.87 23.08 -20.98
CA GLU A 253 8.32 24.17 -21.88
C GLU A 253 8.52 25.49 -21.09
N GLN A 254 7.53 25.89 -20.29
CA GLN A 254 7.63 27.11 -19.48
C GLN A 254 8.72 27.05 -18.40
N ILE A 255 8.99 25.88 -17.82
CA ILE A 255 10.12 25.67 -16.89
C ILE A 255 11.45 25.84 -17.63
N SER A 256 11.59 25.24 -18.82
CA SER A 256 12.83 25.33 -19.63
C SER A 256 13.16 26.76 -20.08
N ALA A 257 12.14 27.61 -20.25
CA ALA A 257 12.28 29.00 -20.64
C ALA A 257 12.52 29.98 -19.46
N LEU A 258 12.62 29.51 -18.21
CA LEU A 258 12.92 30.37 -17.07
C LEU A 258 14.38 30.89 -17.15
N PRO A 259 14.66 32.17 -16.87
CA PRO A 259 16.03 32.71 -16.92
C PRO A 259 17.05 32.02 -15.99
N ILE A 260 16.57 31.29 -14.98
CA ILE A 260 17.37 30.52 -14.02
C ILE A 260 17.47 29.02 -14.38
N CYS A 261 16.77 28.56 -15.43
CA CYS A 261 16.90 27.21 -15.96
C CYS A 261 17.97 27.18 -17.07
N ASP A 262 18.62 26.03 -17.27
CA ASP A 262 19.58 25.80 -18.36
C ASP A 262 18.92 25.21 -19.63
N GLY A 263 17.60 25.00 -19.60
CA GLY A 263 16.81 24.36 -20.66
C GLY A 263 16.65 22.84 -20.52
N ASN A 264 17.33 22.20 -19.57
CA ASN A 264 17.22 20.76 -19.31
C ASN A 264 16.18 20.47 -18.22
N VAL A 265 15.19 19.65 -18.53
CA VAL A 265 14.14 19.25 -17.59
C VAL A 265 14.08 17.73 -17.46
N GLY A 266 14.05 17.23 -16.24
CA GLY A 266 13.63 15.88 -15.90
C GLY A 266 12.20 15.89 -15.36
N MET A 267 11.43 14.83 -15.63
CA MET A 267 10.11 14.65 -15.00
C MET A 267 10.13 13.40 -14.13
N MET A 268 9.55 13.45 -12.95
CA MET A 268 9.48 12.29 -12.06
C MET A 268 8.15 12.23 -11.35
N GLY A 269 7.84 11.08 -10.75
CA GLY A 269 6.89 11.06 -9.66
C GLY A 269 6.61 9.70 -9.06
N GLU A 270 5.74 9.73 -8.06
CA GLU A 270 5.09 8.56 -7.47
C GLU A 270 3.64 8.47 -7.98
N SER A 271 3.09 7.26 -8.07
CA SER A 271 1.65 7.04 -8.34
C SER A 271 1.20 7.70 -9.66
N TRP A 272 0.11 8.46 -9.65
CA TRP A 272 -0.37 9.29 -10.77
C TRP A 272 0.73 10.00 -11.56
N SER A 273 1.67 10.63 -10.87
CA SER A 273 2.75 11.37 -11.51
C SER A 273 3.84 10.48 -12.11
N ALA A 274 3.93 9.21 -11.71
CA ALA A 274 4.73 8.20 -12.39
C ALA A 274 4.07 7.78 -13.72
N LEU A 275 2.75 7.52 -13.71
CA LEU A 275 1.97 7.24 -14.92
C LEU A 275 2.05 8.40 -15.92
N ASN A 276 1.74 9.63 -15.50
CA ASN A 276 1.74 10.76 -16.43
C ASN A 276 3.15 11.17 -16.90
N SER A 277 4.22 10.90 -16.14
CA SER A 277 5.61 11.01 -16.63
C SER A 277 5.87 10.07 -17.81
N LEU A 278 5.49 8.80 -17.69
CA LEU A 278 5.69 7.79 -18.73
C LEU A 278 4.83 8.08 -19.97
N MET A 279 3.59 8.54 -19.77
CA MET A 279 2.69 8.96 -20.84
C MET A 279 3.20 10.19 -21.57
N VAL A 280 3.63 11.25 -20.86
CA VAL A 280 4.21 12.47 -21.46
C VAL A 280 5.45 12.12 -22.29
N ALA A 281 6.34 11.28 -21.77
CA ALA A 281 7.52 10.81 -22.49
C ALA A 281 7.20 10.01 -23.78
N ALA A 282 5.98 9.49 -23.93
CA ALA A 282 5.48 8.74 -25.08
C ALA A 282 4.61 9.57 -26.05
N ARG A 283 4.42 10.88 -25.82
CA ARG A 283 3.61 11.74 -26.69
C ARG A 283 4.34 12.15 -27.96
N ASP A 284 3.60 12.29 -29.05
CA ASP A 284 4.14 12.81 -30.32
C ASP A 284 4.66 14.25 -30.18
N ASP A 285 4.07 15.06 -29.29
CA ASP A 285 4.49 16.43 -28.93
C ASP A 285 5.41 16.51 -27.68
N CYS A 286 5.88 15.37 -27.14
CA CYS A 286 6.80 15.34 -25.99
C CYS A 286 7.97 16.31 -26.22
N PRO A 287 8.20 17.31 -25.33
CA PRO A 287 8.98 18.50 -25.63
C PRO A 287 10.48 18.22 -25.59
N GLU A 288 11.26 18.90 -26.45
CA GLU A 288 12.72 18.72 -26.53
C GLU A 288 13.46 19.03 -25.22
N ALA A 289 12.87 19.84 -24.34
CA ALA A 289 13.42 20.16 -23.02
C ALA A 289 13.41 18.97 -22.05
N LEU A 290 12.50 18.00 -22.22
CA LEU A 290 12.47 16.79 -21.39
C LEU A 290 13.64 15.87 -21.80
N LYS A 291 14.53 15.54 -20.86
CA LYS A 291 15.75 14.75 -21.14
C LYS A 291 15.77 13.35 -20.53
N ALA A 292 15.04 13.10 -19.45
CA ALA A 292 14.90 11.79 -18.79
C ALA A 292 13.72 11.79 -17.81
N ILE A 293 13.21 10.61 -17.45
CA ILE A 293 12.18 10.46 -16.42
C ILE A 293 12.49 9.42 -15.34
N ILE A 294 11.82 9.55 -14.18
CA ILE A 294 11.78 8.53 -13.13
C ILE A 294 10.32 8.17 -12.77
N VAL A 295 9.98 6.89 -12.85
CA VAL A 295 8.62 6.34 -12.68
C VAL A 295 8.62 5.48 -11.41
N ASN A 296 8.09 5.99 -10.28
CA ASN A 296 8.01 5.25 -9.02
C ASN A 296 6.58 4.76 -8.74
N CYS A 297 6.38 3.45 -8.55
CA CYS A 297 5.09 2.83 -8.22
C CYS A 297 3.95 3.30 -9.15
N GLY A 298 4.08 3.05 -10.45
CA GLY A 298 3.11 3.46 -11.47
C GLY A 298 3.11 2.55 -12.71
N SER A 299 2.01 2.62 -13.48
CA SER A 299 1.64 1.63 -14.51
C SER A 299 2.05 1.98 -15.95
N ASP A 300 2.23 0.93 -16.76
CA ASP A 300 2.24 0.97 -18.23
C ASP A 300 0.94 0.42 -18.87
N ASP A 301 0.00 -0.12 -18.06
CA ASP A 301 -1.28 -0.73 -18.47
C ASP A 301 -2.48 -0.26 -17.63
N ARG A 302 -3.22 0.73 -18.13
CA ARG A 302 -4.40 1.27 -17.45
C ARG A 302 -5.59 0.30 -17.30
N TYR A 303 -5.56 -0.89 -17.91
CA TYR A 303 -6.66 -1.87 -17.82
C TYR A 303 -6.33 -3.16 -17.05
N ASN A 304 -5.07 -3.55 -16.90
CA ASN A 304 -4.73 -4.79 -16.19
C ASN A 304 -3.88 -4.59 -14.94
N ASP A 305 -3.28 -3.42 -14.77
CA ASP A 305 -2.18 -3.16 -13.85
C ASP A 305 -2.30 -1.76 -13.24
N ASP A 306 -3.55 -1.35 -13.03
CA ASP A 306 -4.03 -0.07 -12.51
C ASP A 306 -5.28 -0.35 -11.66
N VAL A 307 -5.79 0.63 -10.90
CA VAL A 307 -6.82 0.42 -9.86
C VAL A 307 -8.19 -0.09 -10.35
N HIS A 308 -8.40 -0.17 -11.66
CA HIS A 308 -9.70 -0.33 -12.29
C HIS A 308 -10.11 -1.80 -12.51
N TYR A 309 -9.23 -2.58 -13.14
CA TYR A 309 -9.46 -3.97 -13.54
C TYR A 309 -8.14 -4.75 -13.55
N MET A 310 -8.25 -6.09 -13.42
CA MET A 310 -7.14 -7.02 -13.62
C MET A 310 -7.65 -8.28 -14.31
N GLY A 311 -7.08 -8.62 -15.47
CA GLY A 311 -7.57 -9.74 -16.30
C GLY A 311 -9.04 -9.58 -16.74
N GLY A 312 -9.54 -8.34 -16.79
CA GLY A 312 -10.94 -7.99 -17.04
C GLY A 312 -11.92 -8.27 -15.90
N ALA A 313 -11.44 -8.62 -14.69
CA ALA A 313 -12.24 -8.60 -13.47
C ALA A 313 -12.15 -7.20 -12.83
N MET A 314 -13.28 -6.62 -12.42
CA MET A 314 -13.31 -5.29 -11.80
C MET A 314 -12.85 -5.33 -10.33
N MET A 315 -11.88 -4.49 -10.01
CA MET A 315 -11.33 -4.38 -8.66
C MET A 315 -12.15 -3.40 -7.80
N MET A 316 -12.12 -3.58 -6.48
CA MET A 316 -12.83 -2.72 -5.52
C MET A 316 -12.39 -1.24 -5.61
N ASP A 317 -11.12 -1.02 -5.94
CA ASP A 317 -10.48 0.29 -5.98
C ASP A 317 -10.99 1.14 -7.16
N ASN A 318 -11.63 0.56 -8.19
CA ASN A 318 -12.41 1.28 -9.20
C ASN A 318 -13.48 2.18 -8.53
N GLY A 319 -14.11 1.68 -7.44
CA GLY A 319 -14.98 2.47 -6.57
C GLY A 319 -14.21 3.28 -5.52
N GLY A 320 -13.27 2.65 -4.80
CA GLY A 320 -12.53 3.28 -3.69
C GLY A 320 -11.68 4.49 -4.09
N TRP A 321 -11.04 4.44 -5.26
CA TRP A 321 -10.27 5.53 -5.84
C TRP A 321 -11.15 6.68 -6.32
N ALA A 322 -12.25 6.38 -7.03
CA ALA A 322 -13.24 7.39 -7.43
C ALA A 322 -13.79 8.16 -6.21
N SER A 323 -14.04 7.45 -5.10
CA SER A 323 -14.45 8.03 -3.83
C SER A 323 -13.36 8.84 -3.13
N SER A 324 -12.10 8.40 -3.22
CA SER A 324 -10.95 9.14 -2.68
C SER A 324 -10.72 10.45 -3.44
N MET A 325 -10.81 10.42 -4.78
CA MET A 325 -10.73 11.60 -5.65
C MET A 325 -11.90 12.57 -5.39
N TRP A 326 -13.13 12.06 -5.29
CA TRP A 326 -14.32 12.84 -4.91
C TRP A 326 -14.15 13.54 -3.56
N GLY A 327 -13.51 12.86 -2.59
CA GLY A 327 -13.11 13.43 -1.32
C GLY A 327 -12.04 14.53 -1.46
N TRP A 328 -10.92 14.26 -2.12
CA TRP A 328 -9.76 15.16 -2.13
C TRP A 328 -9.95 16.39 -3.02
N LEU A 329 -10.61 16.26 -4.18
CA LEU A 329 -10.91 17.37 -5.09
C LEU A 329 -12.03 18.30 -4.58
N SER A 330 -12.77 17.91 -3.54
CA SER A 330 -13.75 18.77 -2.86
C SER A 330 -13.15 19.98 -2.12
N GLN A 331 -11.82 20.08 -2.03
CA GLN A 331 -11.11 21.07 -1.20
C GLN A 331 -10.85 22.41 -1.91
N PRO A 332 -10.90 23.55 -1.17
CA PRO A 332 -10.69 24.88 -1.75
C PRO A 332 -9.22 25.18 -2.09
N PRO A 333 -8.96 26.17 -2.95
CA PRO A 333 -7.68 26.87 -3.04
C PRO A 333 -7.47 27.81 -1.83
N ASP A 334 -6.23 28.15 -1.52
CA ASP A 334 -5.87 29.06 -0.42
C ASP A 334 -6.08 30.53 -0.84
N PRO A 335 -6.91 31.32 -0.11
CA PRO A 335 -7.12 32.74 -0.35
C PRO A 335 -5.84 33.59 -0.37
N SER A 336 -4.75 33.13 0.25
CA SER A 336 -3.46 33.82 0.21
C SER A 336 -2.68 33.65 -1.09
N VAL A 337 -3.08 32.71 -1.96
CA VAL A 337 -2.44 32.44 -3.27
C VAL A 337 -3.34 32.88 -4.44
N VAL A 338 -4.66 32.66 -4.34
CA VAL A 338 -5.63 33.01 -5.40
C VAL A 338 -6.45 34.28 -5.15
N GLY A 339 -6.35 34.86 -3.94
CA GLY A 339 -7.05 36.09 -3.53
C GLY A 339 -8.31 35.85 -2.68
N THR A 340 -8.55 36.76 -1.73
CA THR A 340 -9.69 36.73 -0.78
C THR A 340 -11.05 36.76 -1.45
N ASP A 341 -11.12 37.33 -2.64
CA ASP A 341 -12.37 37.66 -3.32
C ASP A 341 -12.70 36.65 -4.43
N ARG A 342 -11.71 35.80 -4.79
CA ARG A 342 -11.80 34.80 -5.88
C ARG A 342 -11.87 33.36 -5.40
N TRP A 343 -11.26 33.01 -4.26
CA TRP A 343 -11.18 31.61 -3.83
C TRP A 343 -12.54 30.91 -3.70
N GLN A 344 -13.59 31.64 -3.31
CA GLN A 344 -14.94 31.07 -3.19
C GLN A 344 -15.59 30.81 -4.56
N SER A 345 -15.52 31.74 -5.51
CA SER A 345 -16.11 31.51 -6.85
C SER A 345 -15.37 30.39 -7.58
N MET A 346 -14.04 30.38 -7.50
CA MET A 346 -13.17 29.31 -8.01
C MET A 346 -13.42 27.95 -7.34
N TRP A 347 -13.69 27.92 -6.02
CA TRP A 347 -14.10 26.69 -5.33
C TRP A 347 -15.50 26.24 -5.76
N LYS A 348 -16.45 27.18 -5.91
CA LYS A 348 -17.81 26.87 -6.37
C LYS A 348 -17.79 26.28 -7.78
N GLU A 349 -17.01 26.85 -8.69
CA GLU A 349 -16.80 26.36 -10.06
C GLU A 349 -16.35 24.89 -10.07
N ARG A 350 -15.34 24.53 -9.27
CA ARG A 350 -14.90 23.14 -9.07
C ARG A 350 -16.03 22.25 -8.57
N LEU A 351 -16.75 22.67 -7.51
CA LEU A 351 -17.80 21.88 -6.87
C LEU A 351 -19.04 21.68 -7.76
N ASP A 352 -19.41 22.69 -8.55
CA ASP A 352 -20.52 22.63 -9.50
C ASP A 352 -20.22 21.67 -10.67
N ASN A 353 -18.96 21.57 -11.09
CA ASN A 353 -18.52 20.80 -12.27
C ASN A 353 -17.82 19.46 -11.95
N ALA A 354 -17.57 19.12 -10.68
CA ALA A 354 -16.95 17.85 -10.29
C ALA A 354 -17.76 16.64 -10.79
N ASN A 355 -17.08 15.57 -11.20
CA ASN A 355 -17.70 14.31 -11.62
C ASN A 355 -17.32 13.17 -10.68
N PHE A 356 -18.19 12.16 -10.54
CA PHE A 356 -17.86 10.94 -9.81
C PHE A 356 -17.37 9.87 -10.78
N TRP A 357 -16.06 9.61 -10.77
CA TRP A 357 -15.36 8.93 -11.88
C TRP A 357 -15.66 7.44 -12.04
N PHE A 358 -16.26 6.80 -11.03
CA PHE A 358 -16.84 5.46 -11.19
C PHE A 358 -17.88 5.41 -12.33
N GLY A 359 -18.57 6.52 -12.64
CA GLY A 359 -19.49 6.65 -13.77
C GLY A 359 -18.85 6.26 -15.12
N PRO A 360 -17.87 7.01 -15.63
CA PRO A 360 -17.13 6.63 -16.83
C PRO A 360 -16.38 5.30 -16.68
N TRP A 361 -15.65 5.07 -15.58
CA TRP A 361 -14.80 3.87 -15.46
C TRP A 361 -15.59 2.56 -15.46
N ALA A 362 -16.67 2.45 -14.67
CA ALA A 362 -17.52 1.27 -14.64
C ALA A 362 -18.42 1.12 -15.88
N THR A 363 -18.51 2.13 -16.75
CA THR A 363 -19.07 1.98 -18.10
C THR A 363 -18.08 1.27 -19.05
N ARG A 364 -16.77 1.42 -18.82
CA ARG A 364 -15.68 0.91 -19.68
C ARG A 364 -15.19 -0.49 -19.24
N GLN A 365 -16.12 -1.45 -19.17
CA GLN A 365 -15.84 -2.80 -18.64
C GLN A 365 -14.88 -3.66 -19.50
N THR A 366 -14.55 -3.26 -20.74
CA THR A 366 -13.61 -3.95 -21.63
C THR A 366 -12.41 -3.06 -21.96
N ARG A 367 -11.30 -3.65 -22.46
CA ARG A 367 -10.09 -2.92 -22.88
C ARG A 367 -10.30 -2.18 -24.20
N ASP A 368 -11.17 -1.17 -24.20
CA ASP A 368 -11.44 -0.34 -25.36
C ASP A 368 -10.40 0.78 -25.55
N ALA A 369 -10.69 1.75 -26.43
CA ALA A 369 -9.81 2.87 -26.73
C ALA A 369 -9.53 3.80 -25.54
N TYR A 370 -10.43 3.91 -24.55
CA TYR A 370 -10.24 4.76 -23.38
C TYR A 370 -9.00 4.32 -22.58
N TRP A 371 -8.93 3.03 -22.24
CA TRP A 371 -7.77 2.46 -21.56
C TRP A 371 -6.54 2.32 -22.47
N SER A 372 -6.77 1.97 -23.73
CA SER A 372 -5.67 1.62 -24.65
C SER A 372 -4.87 2.82 -25.16
N THR A 373 -5.47 4.02 -25.26
CA THR A 373 -4.80 5.20 -25.84
C THR A 373 -3.61 5.69 -25.02
N THR A 374 -3.69 5.62 -23.69
CA THR A 374 -2.64 6.07 -22.76
C THR A 374 -1.87 4.92 -22.08
N SER A 375 -2.16 3.66 -22.42
CA SER A 375 -1.37 2.50 -21.96
C SER A 375 -0.08 2.35 -22.78
N VAL A 376 1.03 2.92 -22.28
CA VAL A 376 2.32 3.02 -23.00
C VAL A 376 2.87 1.65 -23.43
N ARG A 377 2.55 0.56 -22.71
CA ARG A 377 2.97 -0.80 -23.10
C ARG A 377 2.49 -1.27 -24.48
N ASN A 378 1.51 -0.58 -25.06
CA ASN A 378 1.01 -0.89 -26.39
C ASN A 378 2.02 -0.50 -27.49
N ASP A 379 2.91 0.48 -27.23
CA ASP A 379 4.00 0.89 -28.13
C ASP A 379 5.12 1.64 -27.37
N PHE A 380 6.09 0.89 -26.84
CA PHE A 380 7.27 1.45 -26.19
C PHE A 380 8.21 2.24 -27.12
N SER A 381 8.07 2.12 -28.45
CA SER A 381 8.95 2.83 -29.39
C SER A 381 8.74 4.34 -29.36
N LYS A 382 7.55 4.79 -28.94
CA LYS A 382 7.19 6.20 -28.77
C LYS A 382 7.92 6.92 -27.64
N VAL A 383 8.38 6.20 -26.63
CA VAL A 383 9.07 6.81 -25.48
C VAL A 383 10.35 7.49 -25.96
N LYS A 384 10.41 8.83 -25.87
CA LYS A 384 11.49 9.63 -26.46
C LYS A 384 12.73 9.76 -25.58
N VAL A 385 12.59 9.55 -24.26
CA VAL A 385 13.64 9.83 -23.27
C VAL A 385 13.97 8.59 -22.41
N PRO A 386 15.18 8.51 -21.83
CA PRO A 386 15.56 7.51 -20.83
C PRO A 386 14.56 7.39 -19.67
N VAL A 387 14.32 6.16 -19.21
CA VAL A 387 13.41 5.85 -18.09
C VAL A 387 14.11 5.07 -16.98
N LEU A 388 14.01 5.55 -15.74
CA LEU A 388 14.29 4.75 -14.54
C LEU A 388 12.95 4.37 -13.90
N VAL A 389 12.60 3.09 -13.96
CA VAL A 389 11.35 2.55 -13.41
C VAL A 389 11.61 1.87 -12.07
N MET A 390 10.80 2.17 -11.07
CA MET A 390 10.99 1.73 -9.68
C MET A 390 9.67 1.30 -9.05
N SER A 391 9.69 0.25 -8.22
CA SER A 391 8.52 -0.16 -7.43
C SER A 391 8.91 -1.06 -6.26
N GLY A 392 7.92 -1.66 -5.58
CA GLY A 392 8.13 -2.63 -4.51
C GLY A 392 7.20 -3.84 -4.55
N TRP A 393 7.58 -4.92 -3.86
CA TRP A 393 6.82 -6.18 -3.84
C TRP A 393 5.49 -6.11 -3.11
N GLU A 394 5.33 -5.20 -2.16
CA GLU A 394 4.08 -5.02 -1.41
C GLU A 394 3.17 -3.97 -2.07
N ASP A 395 3.67 -3.18 -3.02
CA ASP A 395 2.87 -2.28 -3.86
C ASP A 395 1.99 -3.05 -4.87
N GLY A 396 1.04 -2.40 -5.55
CA GLY A 396 0.31 -2.95 -6.68
C GLY A 396 1.13 -2.94 -7.97
N TYR A 397 1.76 -1.81 -8.30
CA TYR A 397 2.45 -1.52 -9.55
C TYR A 397 3.84 -2.17 -9.61
N LYS A 398 3.93 -3.48 -9.33
CA LYS A 398 5.19 -4.25 -9.31
C LYS A 398 5.59 -4.80 -10.68
N ASN A 399 4.60 -5.10 -11.51
CA ASN A 399 4.78 -5.59 -12.88
C ASN A 399 5.50 -4.60 -13.83
N PRO A 400 5.25 -3.27 -13.79
CA PRO A 400 5.80 -2.30 -14.75
C PRO A 400 7.33 -2.21 -14.73
N VAL A 401 7.98 -2.52 -13.60
CA VAL A 401 9.46 -2.55 -13.53
C VAL A 401 10.04 -3.54 -14.54
N GLU A 402 9.36 -4.68 -14.75
CA GLU A 402 9.81 -5.68 -15.73
C GLU A 402 9.36 -5.34 -17.15
N SER A 403 8.09 -5.01 -17.37
CA SER A 403 7.57 -4.76 -18.72
C SER A 403 8.14 -3.48 -19.36
N VAL A 404 8.38 -2.42 -18.57
CA VAL A 404 9.03 -1.20 -19.07
C VAL A 404 10.51 -1.44 -19.36
N VAL A 405 11.25 -2.18 -18.53
CA VAL A 405 12.66 -2.56 -18.82
C VAL A 405 12.74 -3.42 -20.09
N SER A 406 11.95 -4.48 -20.18
CA SER A 406 11.95 -5.41 -21.32
C SER A 406 11.52 -4.70 -22.60
N GLY A 407 10.43 -3.94 -22.56
CA GLY A 407 9.87 -3.22 -23.71
C GLY A 407 10.75 -2.09 -24.24
N LEU A 408 11.32 -1.25 -23.35
CA LEU A 408 12.24 -0.20 -23.76
C LEU A 408 13.57 -0.75 -24.28
N THR A 409 14.08 -1.85 -23.71
CA THR A 409 15.27 -2.53 -24.24
C THR A 409 15.01 -3.07 -25.65
N GLN A 410 13.85 -3.69 -25.88
CA GLN A 410 13.44 -4.17 -27.21
C GLN A 410 13.30 -3.01 -28.22
N ALA A 411 12.86 -1.83 -27.76
CA ALA A 411 12.76 -0.61 -28.55
C ALA A 411 14.11 0.16 -28.69
N GLY A 412 15.22 -0.39 -28.17
CA GLY A 412 16.55 0.24 -28.24
C GLY A 412 16.72 1.51 -27.40
N LYS A 413 15.87 1.72 -26.38
CA LYS A 413 15.85 2.92 -25.54
C LYS A 413 16.64 2.71 -24.24
N PRO A 414 17.34 3.73 -23.70
CA PRO A 414 17.99 3.62 -22.40
C PRO A 414 16.98 3.44 -21.27
N VAL A 415 17.14 2.38 -20.47
CA VAL A 415 16.24 2.06 -19.35
C VAL A 415 17.00 1.41 -18.20
N SER A 416 16.56 1.70 -16.97
CA SER A 416 17.00 1.03 -15.74
C SER A 416 15.79 0.68 -14.86
N GLY A 417 15.88 -0.42 -14.11
CA GLY A 417 14.83 -0.93 -13.23
C GLY A 417 15.31 -1.16 -11.80
N LEU A 418 14.45 -0.90 -10.81
CA LEU A 418 14.72 -1.17 -9.40
C LEU A 418 13.45 -1.67 -8.69
N ILE A 419 13.52 -2.84 -8.05
CA ILE A 419 12.38 -3.36 -7.28
C ILE A 419 12.80 -3.97 -5.94
N GLY A 420 12.28 -3.39 -4.85
CA GLY A 420 12.58 -3.75 -3.47
C GLY A 420 11.41 -4.36 -2.69
N PRO A 421 11.57 -4.64 -1.39
CA PRO A 421 10.50 -5.17 -0.52
C PRO A 421 9.50 -4.09 -0.04
N TRP A 422 9.30 -3.05 -0.86
CA TRP A 422 8.61 -1.83 -0.46
C TRP A 422 7.10 -1.90 -0.73
N GLY A 423 6.30 -1.15 0.03
CA GLY A 423 4.99 -0.68 -0.40
C GLY A 423 5.08 0.56 -1.31
N HIS A 424 3.94 1.22 -1.52
CA HIS A 424 3.75 2.41 -2.36
C HIS A 424 4.47 3.66 -1.80
N LYS A 425 5.82 3.67 -1.82
CA LYS A 425 6.69 4.76 -1.35
C LYS A 425 8.06 4.77 -2.02
N TYR A 426 8.65 5.95 -2.19
CA TYR A 426 10.07 6.12 -2.57
C TYR A 426 11.07 5.32 -1.69
N PRO A 427 12.14 4.72 -2.26
CA PRO A 427 12.98 3.73 -1.59
C PRO A 427 13.72 4.17 -0.31
N ASN A 428 13.98 5.48 -0.14
CA ASN A 428 14.63 6.02 1.06
C ASN A 428 13.65 6.31 2.22
N THR A 429 12.34 6.16 2.02
CA THR A 429 11.32 6.34 3.08
C THR A 429 10.36 5.15 3.22
N ALA A 430 10.50 4.15 2.36
CA ALA A 430 9.66 2.97 2.30
C ALA A 430 9.76 2.05 3.53
N SER A 431 8.69 1.26 3.67
CA SER A 431 8.56 0.07 4.50
C SER A 431 7.69 -0.95 3.73
N PRO A 432 7.85 -2.27 3.93
CA PRO A 432 8.93 -2.95 4.67
C PRO A 432 10.34 -2.59 4.16
N GLY A 433 11.36 -2.78 5.01
CA GLY A 433 12.77 -2.60 4.63
C GLY A 433 13.39 -3.85 4.01
N PRO A 434 14.71 -3.88 3.71
CA PRO A 434 15.64 -2.76 3.82
C PRO A 434 15.27 -1.59 2.89
N ARG A 435 15.61 -0.39 3.32
CA ARG A 435 15.61 0.79 2.45
C ARG A 435 16.95 0.87 1.72
N ILE A 436 17.02 1.68 0.67
CA ILE A 436 18.30 2.04 0.04
C ILE A 436 18.52 3.54 0.04
N ASP A 437 19.78 3.93 -0.03
CA ASP A 437 20.23 5.33 -0.13
C ASP A 437 20.02 5.86 -1.55
N TRP A 438 18.74 6.04 -1.90
CA TRP A 438 18.30 6.33 -3.28
C TRP A 438 18.63 7.76 -3.74
N LEU A 439 18.63 8.74 -2.83
CA LEU A 439 18.80 10.14 -3.21
C LEU A 439 20.16 10.45 -3.85
N PRO A 440 21.32 10.00 -3.32
CA PRO A 440 22.60 10.21 -4.00
C PRO A 440 22.71 9.44 -5.31
N TYR A 441 22.09 8.25 -5.40
CA TYR A 441 22.07 7.45 -6.63
C TYR A 441 21.28 8.17 -7.74
N ALA A 442 20.06 8.64 -7.44
CA ALA A 442 19.23 9.40 -8.37
C ALA A 442 19.95 10.65 -8.91
N THR A 443 20.61 11.40 -8.01
CA THR A 443 21.42 12.56 -8.40
C THR A 443 22.54 12.15 -9.36
N SER A 444 23.45 11.27 -8.93
CA SER A 444 24.71 11.00 -9.64
C SER A 444 24.56 10.10 -10.88
N HIS A 445 23.62 9.15 -10.88
CA HIS A 445 23.48 8.13 -11.93
C HIS A 445 22.33 8.40 -12.90
N TRP A 446 21.43 9.31 -12.58
CA TRP A 446 20.29 9.65 -13.43
C TRP A 446 20.25 11.13 -13.80
N TRP A 447 20.11 12.01 -12.82
CA TRP A 447 19.95 13.44 -13.07
C TRP A 447 21.24 14.09 -13.60
N ASP A 448 22.39 13.88 -12.94
CA ASP A 448 23.66 14.47 -13.37
C ASP A 448 24.07 13.94 -14.76
N LYS A 449 23.74 12.67 -15.07
CA LYS A 449 23.95 12.07 -16.39
C LYS A 449 23.12 12.75 -17.48
N TYR A 450 21.79 12.75 -17.35
CA TYR A 450 20.90 13.20 -18.43
C TYR A 450 20.56 14.69 -18.43
N LEU A 451 20.77 15.40 -17.32
CA LEU A 451 20.50 16.84 -17.20
C LEU A 451 21.77 17.70 -17.13
N LYS A 452 22.94 17.13 -16.79
CA LYS A 452 24.23 17.85 -16.76
C LYS A 452 25.32 17.26 -17.66
N GLY A 453 25.08 16.10 -18.30
CA GLY A 453 26.07 15.41 -19.14
C GLY A 453 27.25 14.80 -18.37
N VAL A 454 27.09 14.54 -17.07
CA VAL A 454 28.14 13.98 -16.21
C VAL A 454 27.98 12.47 -16.13
N GLU A 455 28.90 11.72 -16.71
CA GLU A 455 28.89 10.26 -16.63
C GLU A 455 29.15 9.78 -15.18
N PRO A 456 28.36 8.80 -14.67
CA PRO A 456 28.54 8.26 -13.33
C PRO A 456 29.78 7.38 -13.20
N ASP A 457 30.21 7.13 -11.96
CA ASP A 457 31.24 6.13 -11.68
C ASP A 457 30.70 4.71 -12.02
N PRO A 458 31.31 3.98 -12.96
CA PRO A 458 30.87 2.63 -13.32
C PRO A 458 31.01 1.63 -12.16
N ASN A 459 31.85 1.92 -11.16
CA ASN A 459 32.01 1.07 -9.97
C ASN A 459 30.83 1.19 -8.98
N THR A 460 29.99 2.21 -9.13
CA THR A 460 28.78 2.44 -8.31
C THR A 460 27.47 2.29 -9.10
N THR A 461 27.56 2.05 -10.40
CA THR A 461 26.41 1.89 -11.30
C THR A 461 25.71 0.56 -11.05
N LEU A 462 24.39 0.58 -10.93
CA LEU A 462 23.58 -0.63 -10.76
C LEU A 462 23.45 -1.42 -12.08
N PRO A 463 23.24 -2.75 -12.03
CA PRO A 463 22.78 -3.54 -13.18
C PRO A 463 21.51 -2.96 -13.79
N GLN A 464 21.23 -3.29 -15.06
CA GLN A 464 20.07 -2.78 -15.79
C GLN A 464 18.77 -2.94 -14.99
N MET A 465 18.59 -4.05 -14.28
CA MET A 465 17.52 -4.24 -13.32
C MET A 465 18.09 -4.74 -11.99
N SER A 466 17.82 -4.03 -10.89
CA SER A 466 18.19 -4.42 -9.53
C SER A 466 16.98 -4.97 -8.79
N VAL A 467 17.07 -6.22 -8.36
CA VAL A 467 15.92 -6.98 -7.87
C VAL A 467 16.19 -7.46 -6.44
N TRP A 468 15.29 -7.20 -5.50
CA TRP A 468 15.29 -7.87 -4.21
C TRP A 468 14.63 -9.24 -4.35
N LEU A 469 15.29 -10.32 -3.94
CA LEU A 469 14.64 -11.61 -3.74
C LEU A 469 14.30 -11.76 -2.26
N GLY A 470 13.01 -11.65 -1.92
CA GLY A 470 12.51 -11.94 -0.57
C GLY A 470 12.67 -13.42 -0.20
N GLU A 471 12.55 -13.77 1.07
CA GLU A 471 12.52 -15.15 1.58
C GLU A 471 11.12 -15.51 2.10
N SER A 472 10.76 -16.79 2.06
CA SER A 472 9.52 -17.27 2.69
C SER A 472 9.39 -16.81 4.15
N ARG A 473 8.25 -16.17 4.47
CA ARG A 473 8.00 -15.55 5.77
C ARG A 473 6.63 -15.91 6.33
N GLU A 474 6.51 -15.87 7.65
CA GLU A 474 5.21 -15.97 8.31
C GLU A 474 4.33 -14.76 7.89
N PRO A 475 3.05 -14.97 7.55
CA PRO A 475 2.17 -13.90 7.13
C PRO A 475 1.85 -12.95 8.30
N GLY A 476 1.63 -11.68 7.98
CA GLY A 476 1.32 -10.67 8.98
C GLY A 476 1.17 -9.28 8.39
N THR A 477 0.18 -8.54 8.88
CA THR A 477 -0.17 -7.18 8.46
C THR A 477 0.81 -6.10 8.97
N ALA A 478 1.70 -6.46 9.90
CA ALA A 478 2.65 -5.53 10.50
C ALA A 478 3.70 -5.05 9.47
N THR A 479 3.78 -3.74 9.30
CA THR A 479 4.57 -3.03 8.27
C THR A 479 5.95 -2.56 8.73
N ASP A 480 6.16 -2.41 10.05
CA ASP A 480 7.42 -1.94 10.63
C ASP A 480 8.41 -3.11 10.82
N PHE A 481 8.83 -3.71 9.71
CA PHE A 481 9.88 -4.73 9.69
C PHE A 481 10.89 -4.50 8.56
N THR A 482 12.01 -5.21 8.65
CA THR A 482 12.97 -5.37 7.55
C THR A 482 12.76 -6.77 7.00
N ASP A 483 12.47 -6.88 5.71
CA ASP A 483 12.31 -8.15 5.02
C ASP A 483 13.63 -8.93 4.97
N ARG A 484 13.51 -10.23 4.73
CA ARG A 484 14.61 -11.19 4.63
C ARG A 484 14.83 -11.48 3.16
N GLY A 485 16.07 -11.40 2.68
CA GLY A 485 16.34 -11.55 1.26
C GLY A 485 17.74 -11.12 0.85
N LYS A 486 17.90 -10.92 -0.45
CA LYS A 486 19.16 -10.56 -1.10
C LYS A 486 18.90 -9.72 -2.35
N TRP A 487 19.70 -8.68 -2.56
CA TRP A 487 19.76 -7.99 -3.85
C TRP A 487 20.46 -8.87 -4.89
N VAL A 488 19.89 -8.95 -6.10
CA VAL A 488 20.41 -9.70 -7.24
C VAL A 488 20.39 -8.84 -8.50
N ALA A 489 21.21 -9.22 -9.49
CA ALA A 489 21.35 -8.52 -10.76
C ALA A 489 20.45 -9.15 -11.83
N GLU A 490 19.70 -8.33 -12.57
CA GLU A 490 18.98 -8.75 -13.78
C GLU A 490 19.10 -7.73 -14.93
N ASP A 491 18.59 -8.14 -16.08
CA ASP A 491 18.48 -7.38 -17.33
C ASP A 491 17.33 -7.96 -18.17
N ALA A 492 16.92 -7.26 -19.24
CA ALA A 492 15.78 -7.64 -20.09
C ALA A 492 15.84 -9.07 -20.69
N ASN A 493 17.02 -9.72 -20.73
CA ASN A 493 17.15 -11.08 -21.26
C ASN A 493 16.84 -12.17 -20.21
N TRP A 494 16.29 -11.80 -19.04
CA TRP A 494 15.94 -12.74 -17.97
C TRP A 494 15.00 -13.88 -18.41
N PRO A 495 14.04 -13.72 -19.35
CA PRO A 495 13.16 -14.82 -19.75
C PRO A 495 13.92 -15.96 -20.44
N GLY A 496 15.03 -15.65 -21.12
CA GLY A 496 15.91 -16.63 -21.76
C GLY A 496 16.86 -17.34 -20.78
N ARG A 497 16.98 -16.86 -19.54
CA ARG A 497 17.76 -17.48 -18.45
C ARG A 497 16.88 -18.27 -17.48
N ALA A 498 15.61 -17.89 -17.32
CA ALA A 498 14.69 -18.51 -16.39
C ALA A 498 14.37 -19.97 -16.78
N ARG A 499 14.47 -20.87 -15.80
CA ARG A 499 14.11 -22.29 -15.97
C ARG A 499 12.66 -22.48 -15.59
N GLN A 500 11.86 -23.06 -16.47
CA GLN A 500 10.45 -23.34 -16.19
C GLN A 500 10.34 -24.54 -15.23
N HIS A 501 9.81 -24.32 -14.03
CA HIS A 501 9.49 -25.39 -13.08
C HIS A 501 7.97 -25.58 -13.02
N THR A 502 7.48 -26.52 -13.82
CA THR A 502 6.06 -26.85 -13.94
C THR A 502 5.63 -27.90 -12.91
N LEU A 503 4.53 -27.61 -12.21
CA LEU A 503 3.80 -28.54 -11.36
C LEU A 503 2.39 -28.73 -11.91
N TYR A 504 1.94 -29.98 -11.94
CA TYR A 504 0.62 -30.40 -12.40
C TYR A 504 -0.35 -30.46 -11.21
N LEU A 505 -1.58 -30.01 -11.42
CA LEU A 505 -2.65 -30.20 -10.43
C LEU A 505 -3.05 -31.68 -10.45
N SER A 506 -3.15 -32.29 -9.28
CA SER A 506 -3.31 -33.73 -9.11
C SER A 506 -4.33 -34.07 -8.02
N ASP A 507 -4.91 -35.26 -8.16
CA ASP A 507 -5.99 -35.78 -7.33
C ASP A 507 -5.64 -35.77 -5.82
N GLY A 508 -6.67 -35.47 -5.00
CA GLY A 508 -6.49 -35.25 -3.58
C GLY A 508 -5.77 -33.93 -3.26
N ASN A 509 -6.05 -32.88 -4.04
CA ASN A 509 -5.62 -31.50 -3.85
C ASN A 509 -4.09 -31.31 -3.78
N ARG A 510 -3.36 -31.84 -4.78
CA ARG A 510 -1.88 -31.84 -4.80
C ARG A 510 -1.31 -31.08 -6.00
N LEU A 511 -0.09 -30.56 -5.84
CA LEU A 511 0.80 -30.15 -6.92
C LEU A 511 1.92 -31.19 -7.08
N SER A 512 2.05 -31.76 -8.28
CA SER A 512 2.97 -32.87 -8.60
C SER A 512 3.98 -32.48 -9.68
N SER A 513 5.20 -33.02 -9.62
CA SER A 513 6.23 -32.81 -10.66
C SER A 513 6.02 -33.63 -11.93
N THR A 514 5.01 -34.50 -11.96
CA THR A 514 4.64 -35.34 -13.11
C THR A 514 3.15 -35.17 -13.43
N PRO A 515 2.73 -35.27 -14.71
CA PRO A 515 1.32 -35.28 -15.07
C PRO A 515 0.57 -36.43 -14.35
N PRO A 516 -0.68 -36.22 -13.89
CA PRO A 516 -1.49 -37.31 -13.35
C PRO A 516 -1.92 -38.27 -14.48
N ALA A 517 -1.87 -39.58 -14.21
CA ALA A 517 -2.15 -40.63 -15.19
C ALA A 517 -3.65 -40.81 -15.52
N GLN A 518 -4.54 -40.16 -14.77
CA GLN A 518 -5.97 -40.08 -14.98
C GLN A 518 -6.43 -38.64 -14.70
N SER A 519 -7.55 -38.21 -15.28
CA SER A 519 -8.16 -36.92 -14.95
C SER A 519 -9.33 -37.12 -14.00
N SER A 520 -9.31 -36.39 -12.88
CA SER A 520 -10.51 -36.09 -12.11
C SER A 520 -10.93 -34.63 -12.34
N GLY A 521 -12.09 -34.26 -11.81
CA GLY A 521 -12.54 -32.88 -11.69
C GLY A 521 -12.71 -32.53 -10.22
N VAL A 522 -12.06 -31.45 -9.77
CA VAL A 522 -12.23 -30.92 -8.42
C VAL A 522 -13.20 -29.73 -8.50
N THR A 523 -14.42 -29.93 -8.04
CA THR A 523 -15.49 -28.93 -8.08
C THR A 523 -15.50 -28.08 -6.81
N GLY A 524 -15.47 -26.76 -6.96
CA GLY A 524 -15.57 -25.79 -5.87
C GLY A 524 -17.02 -25.55 -5.44
N SER A 525 -17.21 -24.87 -4.32
CA SER A 525 -18.54 -24.36 -3.94
C SER A 525 -18.88 -23.09 -4.71
N SER A 526 -20.17 -22.82 -4.94
CA SER A 526 -20.68 -21.50 -5.34
C SER A 526 -20.84 -20.52 -4.17
N SER A 527 -20.45 -20.92 -2.95
CA SER A 527 -20.35 -20.03 -1.78
C SER A 527 -19.42 -18.84 -2.03
N LEU A 528 -19.73 -17.70 -1.39
CA LEU A 528 -18.92 -16.49 -1.56
C LEU A 528 -17.67 -16.53 -0.67
N VAL A 529 -16.53 -16.13 -1.24
CA VAL A 529 -15.23 -16.15 -0.55
C VAL A 529 -14.97 -14.80 0.11
N PHE A 530 -14.85 -14.80 1.43
CA PHE A 530 -14.62 -13.63 2.27
C PHE A 530 -13.13 -13.49 2.63
N ALA A 531 -12.33 -13.14 1.62
CA ALA A 531 -10.88 -12.99 1.70
C ALA A 531 -10.43 -11.66 2.35
N THR A 532 -10.90 -11.40 3.56
CA THR A 532 -10.69 -10.12 4.26
C THR A 532 -9.25 -9.88 4.73
N SER A 533 -8.30 -10.80 4.47
CA SER A 533 -6.86 -10.64 4.75
C SER A 533 -6.00 -10.50 3.48
N MET A 534 -6.59 -10.15 2.34
CA MET A 534 -5.87 -9.82 1.10
C MET A 534 -5.06 -8.52 1.23
N LEU A 535 -4.00 -8.41 0.42
CA LEU A 535 -3.23 -7.17 0.17
C LEU A 535 -4.14 -6.06 -0.39
N GLU A 536 -3.88 -4.81 0.00
CA GLU A 536 -4.53 -3.62 -0.59
C GLU A 536 -3.77 -3.17 -1.85
N THR A 537 -4.48 -2.78 -2.92
CA THR A 537 -3.89 -2.53 -4.26
C THR A 537 -2.78 -1.48 -4.28
N SER A 538 -2.87 -0.44 -3.44
CA SER A 538 -1.77 0.51 -3.21
C SER A 538 -1.38 0.49 -1.73
N SER A 539 -0.89 -0.66 -1.26
CA SER A 539 -0.42 -0.82 0.11
C SER A 539 0.76 0.11 0.36
N PHE A 540 0.60 1.10 1.23
CA PHE A 540 1.66 2.06 1.52
C PHE A 540 2.74 1.45 2.42
N GLY A 541 2.47 0.33 3.10
CA GLY A 541 3.41 -0.24 4.07
C GLY A 541 3.67 0.70 5.25
N THR A 542 2.67 1.47 5.68
CA THR A 542 2.83 2.49 6.74
C THR A 542 2.79 1.84 8.12
N PRO A 543 3.75 2.09 9.04
CA PRO A 543 3.71 1.59 10.42
C PRO A 543 2.38 1.81 11.13
N GLY A 544 1.67 0.73 11.43
CA GLY A 544 0.34 0.74 12.06
C GLY A 544 -0.85 0.86 11.10
N ASN A 545 -0.63 0.80 9.78
CA ASN A 545 -1.67 0.47 8.81
C ASN A 545 -1.67 -1.05 8.59
N ASP A 546 -2.86 -1.66 8.54
CA ASP A 546 -3.03 -3.09 8.23
C ASP A 546 -3.31 -3.27 6.72
N ASP A 547 -2.40 -2.74 5.88
CA ASP A 547 -2.52 -2.74 4.41
C ASP A 547 -1.76 -3.88 3.72
N LEU A 548 -0.94 -4.65 4.44
CA LEU A 548 -0.24 -5.83 3.93
C LEU A 548 -1.09 -7.12 4.01
N ALA A 549 -0.72 -8.13 3.22
CA ALA A 549 -1.37 -9.44 3.25
C ALA A 549 -1.24 -10.14 4.62
N GLY A 550 -2.39 -10.57 5.16
CA GLY A 550 -2.47 -11.43 6.35
C GLY A 550 -2.46 -12.93 5.99
N ASP A 551 -2.78 -13.77 6.97
CA ASP A 551 -2.90 -15.22 6.77
C ASP A 551 -4.07 -15.57 5.85
N GLN A 552 -3.76 -16.19 4.72
CA GLN A 552 -4.71 -16.54 3.66
C GLN A 552 -5.59 -17.75 4.02
N ASN A 553 -5.32 -18.46 5.12
CA ASN A 553 -6.04 -19.67 5.53
C ASN A 553 -7.57 -19.54 5.64
N ALA A 554 -8.09 -18.33 5.87
CA ALA A 554 -9.55 -18.09 5.89
C ALA A 554 -10.14 -18.22 4.47
N ALA A 555 -9.52 -17.57 3.49
CA ALA A 555 -9.92 -17.63 2.08
C ALA A 555 -9.64 -19.01 1.47
N ASP A 556 -8.51 -19.64 1.82
CA ASP A 556 -8.12 -20.95 1.30
C ASP A 556 -9.14 -22.04 1.63
N LYS A 557 -9.75 -22.00 2.82
CA LYS A 557 -10.82 -22.93 3.24
C LYS A 557 -12.13 -22.75 2.48
N GLN A 558 -12.30 -21.63 1.78
CA GLN A 558 -13.44 -21.31 0.92
C GLN A 558 -13.10 -21.43 -0.57
N SER A 559 -11.85 -21.80 -0.90
CA SER A 559 -11.33 -21.90 -2.27
C SER A 559 -11.09 -23.35 -2.68
N LEU A 560 -11.00 -23.60 -3.99
CA LEU A 560 -10.24 -24.76 -4.47
C LEU A 560 -8.76 -24.49 -4.16
N TYR A 561 -8.02 -25.50 -3.72
CA TYR A 561 -6.57 -25.38 -3.53
C TYR A 561 -5.83 -26.69 -3.81
N PHE A 562 -4.56 -26.56 -4.17
CA PHE A 562 -3.65 -27.66 -4.48
C PHE A 562 -2.29 -27.39 -3.82
N ASP A 563 -1.84 -28.32 -2.97
CA ASP A 563 -0.61 -28.18 -2.17
C ASP A 563 0.53 -29.04 -2.74
N SER A 564 1.74 -28.49 -2.82
CA SER A 564 2.93 -29.29 -3.13
C SER A 564 3.36 -30.17 -1.95
N ALA A 565 4.23 -31.14 -2.23
CA ALA A 565 5.13 -31.66 -1.21
C ALA A 565 6.02 -30.52 -0.64
N PRO A 566 6.51 -30.60 0.60
CA PRO A 566 7.52 -29.69 1.11
C PRO A 566 8.71 -29.59 0.16
N LEU A 567 9.16 -28.37 -0.15
CA LEU A 567 10.24 -28.13 -1.11
C LEU A 567 11.56 -28.75 -0.59
N PRO A 568 12.29 -29.53 -1.41
CA PRO A 568 13.50 -30.22 -0.98
C PRO A 568 14.72 -29.28 -0.84
N SER A 569 14.66 -28.10 -1.43
CA SER A 569 15.69 -27.06 -1.40
C SER A 569 15.02 -25.68 -1.47
N ASP A 570 15.80 -24.63 -1.25
CA ASP A 570 15.40 -23.28 -1.63
C ASP A 570 15.22 -23.19 -3.16
N VAL A 571 14.33 -22.30 -3.61
CA VAL A 571 14.07 -22.01 -5.03
C VAL A 571 13.99 -20.49 -5.23
N ASP A 572 15.05 -19.91 -5.81
CA ASP A 572 15.05 -18.54 -6.31
C ASP A 572 14.13 -18.44 -7.54
N CYS A 573 13.19 -17.50 -7.54
CA CYS A 573 12.30 -17.19 -8.66
C CYS A 573 12.34 -15.70 -9.00
N PHE A 574 12.39 -15.38 -10.29
CA PHE A 574 12.17 -14.03 -10.79
C PHE A 574 11.38 -14.08 -12.09
N GLY A 575 10.32 -13.27 -12.18
CA GLY A 575 9.40 -13.24 -13.32
C GLY A 575 7.94 -13.42 -12.91
N LYS A 576 7.05 -13.63 -13.89
CA LYS A 576 5.62 -13.88 -13.66
C LYS A 576 5.34 -15.39 -13.64
N PRO A 577 4.83 -15.97 -12.53
CA PRO A 577 4.32 -17.34 -12.54
C PRO A 577 3.16 -17.49 -13.50
N VAL A 578 3.06 -18.61 -14.22
CA VAL A 578 1.96 -18.85 -15.18
C VAL A 578 1.16 -20.06 -14.76
N VAL A 579 -0.15 -19.90 -14.65
CA VAL A 579 -1.10 -20.96 -14.34
C VAL A 579 -1.93 -21.26 -15.59
N ASN A 580 -1.79 -22.45 -16.16
CA ASN A 580 -2.69 -22.93 -17.22
C ASN A 580 -3.79 -23.73 -16.54
N LEU A 581 -4.97 -23.15 -16.38
CA LEU A 581 -6.12 -23.84 -15.80
C LEU A 581 -6.96 -24.46 -16.92
N THR A 582 -7.17 -25.77 -16.86
CA THR A 582 -8.20 -26.47 -17.62
C THR A 582 -9.41 -26.66 -16.70
N LEU A 583 -10.52 -25.99 -17.01
CA LEU A 583 -11.70 -25.93 -16.15
C LEU A 583 -13.01 -25.86 -16.94
N SER A 584 -14.13 -26.06 -16.24
CA SER A 584 -15.46 -25.64 -16.67
C SER A 584 -16.12 -24.76 -15.61
N CYS A 585 -17.16 -24.01 -16.02
CA CYS A 585 -17.93 -23.11 -15.19
C CYS A 585 -19.42 -23.25 -15.50
N ASP A 586 -20.30 -23.15 -14.49
CA ASP A 586 -21.76 -23.24 -14.67
C ASP A 586 -22.43 -21.90 -15.07
N GLN A 587 -21.73 -20.78 -14.98
CA GLN A 587 -22.23 -19.45 -15.37
C GLN A 587 -21.56 -18.94 -16.66
N PRO A 588 -22.28 -18.15 -17.49
CA PRO A 588 -21.71 -17.55 -18.70
C PRO A 588 -20.73 -16.40 -18.43
N ILE A 589 -20.73 -15.84 -17.21
CA ILE A 589 -19.83 -14.78 -16.74
C ILE A 589 -19.34 -15.18 -15.35
N ALA A 590 -18.03 -15.21 -15.14
CA ALA A 590 -17.41 -15.56 -13.87
C ALA A 590 -16.05 -14.85 -13.73
N SER A 591 -15.83 -14.19 -12.60
CA SER A 591 -14.56 -13.52 -12.25
C SER A 591 -13.90 -14.30 -11.11
N ILE A 592 -12.69 -14.79 -11.36
CA ILE A 592 -11.96 -15.67 -10.45
C ILE A 592 -10.74 -14.97 -9.86
N ALA A 593 -10.35 -15.37 -8.64
CA ALA A 593 -9.04 -15.06 -8.09
C ALA A 593 -8.17 -16.31 -8.12
N VAL A 594 -6.96 -16.17 -8.68
CA VAL A 594 -5.93 -17.22 -8.70
C VAL A 594 -4.77 -16.72 -7.84
N ARG A 595 -4.39 -17.48 -6.81
CA ARG A 595 -3.37 -17.10 -5.83
C ARG A 595 -2.29 -18.17 -5.73
N LEU A 596 -1.04 -17.74 -5.78
CA LEU A 596 0.13 -18.52 -5.41
C LEU A 596 0.51 -18.11 -3.98
N CYS A 597 0.32 -19.04 -3.06
CA CYS A 597 0.67 -18.91 -1.65
C CYS A 597 1.80 -19.88 -1.28
N GLU A 598 2.42 -19.65 -0.14
CA GLU A 598 3.34 -20.57 0.52
C GLU A 598 2.84 -20.92 1.93
N ILE A 599 2.98 -22.18 2.35
CA ILE A 599 2.48 -22.68 3.63
C ILE A 599 3.65 -22.92 4.59
N SER A 600 3.62 -22.29 5.76
CA SER A 600 4.65 -22.43 6.79
C SER A 600 4.70 -23.87 7.33
N PRO A 601 5.89 -24.50 7.38
CA PRO A 601 6.07 -25.79 8.03
C PRO A 601 6.06 -25.71 9.57
N VAL A 602 6.08 -24.50 10.15
CA VAL A 602 6.10 -24.27 11.61
C VAL A 602 4.71 -23.97 12.15
N THR A 603 3.94 -23.16 11.44
CA THR A 603 2.65 -22.62 11.93
C THR A 603 1.44 -23.13 11.14
N GLY A 604 1.64 -23.65 9.93
CA GLY A 604 0.55 -23.95 8.99
C GLY A 604 -0.14 -22.70 8.44
N GLN A 605 0.39 -21.50 8.67
CA GLN A 605 -0.14 -20.25 8.11
C GLN A 605 0.16 -20.13 6.61
N SER A 606 -0.76 -19.52 5.86
CA SER A 606 -0.70 -19.39 4.40
C SER A 606 -0.33 -17.95 4.04
N HIS A 607 0.84 -17.75 3.43
CA HIS A 607 1.37 -16.45 3.03
C HIS A 607 1.18 -16.23 1.52
N LEU A 608 0.68 -15.04 1.14
CA LEU A 608 0.47 -14.67 -0.26
C LEU A 608 1.82 -14.31 -0.90
N VAL A 609 2.15 -14.91 -2.05
CA VAL A 609 3.38 -14.59 -2.80
C VAL A 609 3.07 -13.98 -4.17
N SER A 610 2.02 -14.44 -4.86
CA SER A 610 1.51 -13.80 -6.07
C SER A 610 0.03 -14.08 -6.30
N TYR A 611 -0.59 -13.30 -7.17
CA TYR A 611 -2.00 -13.43 -7.54
C TYR A 611 -2.25 -12.89 -8.96
N SER A 612 -3.40 -13.28 -9.52
CA SER A 612 -4.10 -12.56 -10.58
C SER A 612 -5.59 -12.65 -10.29
N PHE A 613 -6.31 -11.60 -10.64
CA PHE A 613 -7.73 -11.68 -10.91
C PHE A 613 -7.95 -11.91 -12.40
N PHE A 614 -9.03 -12.61 -12.78
CA PHE A 614 -9.29 -12.92 -14.19
C PHE A 614 -10.77 -13.16 -14.45
N ASN A 615 -11.30 -12.60 -15.54
CA ASN A 615 -12.67 -12.82 -15.97
C ASN A 615 -12.72 -13.88 -17.09
N LEU A 616 -13.41 -14.99 -16.87
CA LEU A 616 -13.41 -16.15 -17.79
C LEU A 616 -14.03 -15.85 -19.17
N THR A 617 -14.69 -14.71 -19.32
CA THR A 617 -15.12 -14.20 -20.64
C THR A 617 -13.93 -13.72 -21.51
N GLN A 618 -12.80 -13.39 -20.88
CA GLN A 618 -11.55 -12.96 -21.51
C GLN A 618 -10.60 -14.10 -21.89
N ARG A 619 -10.99 -15.37 -21.67
CA ARG A 619 -10.17 -16.58 -21.91
C ARG A 619 -9.54 -16.68 -23.32
N ASN A 620 -10.16 -16.03 -24.31
CA ASN A 620 -9.73 -15.99 -25.70
C ASN A 620 -8.71 -14.86 -26.01
N GLY A 621 -8.24 -14.12 -25.01
CA GLY A 621 -7.22 -13.07 -25.13
C GLY A 621 -7.72 -11.72 -25.68
N ASN A 622 -8.88 -11.67 -26.33
CA ASN A 622 -9.44 -10.44 -26.91
C ASN A 622 -10.11 -9.55 -25.85
N GLN A 623 -9.32 -8.80 -25.08
CA GLN A 623 -9.82 -7.99 -23.96
C GLN A 623 -10.79 -6.86 -24.33
N ALA A 624 -10.82 -6.42 -25.59
CA ALA A 624 -11.78 -5.44 -26.10
C ALA A 624 -13.17 -6.06 -26.38
N TYR A 625 -13.19 -7.32 -26.79
CA TYR A 625 -14.39 -8.07 -27.18
C TYR A 625 -14.46 -9.44 -26.47
N PRO A 626 -14.69 -9.48 -25.14
CA PRO A 626 -14.96 -10.71 -24.41
C PRO A 626 -16.13 -11.51 -24.99
N THR A 627 -16.12 -12.81 -24.70
CA THR A 627 -17.15 -13.76 -25.14
C THR A 627 -17.65 -14.58 -23.95
N PRO A 628 -18.98 -14.75 -23.75
CA PRO A 628 -19.51 -15.57 -22.67
C PRO A 628 -18.91 -16.98 -22.64
N VAL A 629 -18.83 -17.58 -21.45
CA VAL A 629 -18.53 -19.00 -21.26
C VAL A 629 -19.76 -19.83 -21.64
N THR A 630 -19.58 -21.00 -22.26
CA THR A 630 -20.66 -21.98 -22.42
C THR A 630 -20.81 -22.76 -21.10
N PRO A 631 -21.96 -22.72 -20.41
CA PRO A 631 -22.12 -23.43 -19.14
C PRO A 631 -21.81 -24.93 -19.25
N GLY A 632 -20.92 -25.41 -18.38
CA GLY A 632 -20.47 -26.80 -18.31
C GLY A 632 -19.45 -27.23 -19.37
N GLU A 633 -19.11 -26.39 -20.35
CA GLU A 633 -18.06 -26.71 -21.33
C GLU A 633 -16.66 -26.57 -20.70
N GLY A 634 -15.79 -27.55 -20.96
CA GLY A 634 -14.39 -27.50 -20.54
C GLY A 634 -13.55 -26.67 -21.50
N PHE A 635 -12.67 -25.83 -20.97
CA PHE A 635 -11.69 -25.06 -21.74
C PHE A 635 -10.38 -24.87 -20.94
N THR A 636 -9.31 -24.49 -21.63
CA THR A 636 -8.03 -24.13 -21.00
C THR A 636 -7.79 -22.63 -21.11
N VAL A 637 -7.31 -21.98 -20.04
CA VAL A 637 -6.93 -20.57 -20.02
C VAL A 637 -5.54 -20.37 -19.38
N PRO A 638 -4.61 -19.67 -20.04
CA PRO A 638 -3.34 -19.25 -19.45
C PRO A 638 -3.54 -17.95 -18.64
N ILE A 639 -3.19 -17.98 -17.35
CA ILE A 639 -3.27 -16.85 -16.44
C ILE A 639 -1.87 -16.58 -15.89
N ALA A 640 -1.26 -15.48 -16.32
CA ALA A 640 -0.03 -14.97 -15.72
C ALA A 640 -0.38 -14.27 -14.39
N LEU A 641 0.32 -14.63 -13.32
CA LEU A 641 0.24 -13.95 -12.02
C LEU A 641 1.20 -12.76 -11.98
N ASN A 642 1.02 -11.89 -10.99
CA ASN A 642 1.91 -10.75 -10.76
C ASN A 642 3.39 -11.15 -10.60
N LEU A 643 4.27 -10.26 -11.05
CA LEU A 643 5.72 -10.39 -10.97
C LEU A 643 6.18 -10.70 -9.54
N ILE A 644 7.09 -11.67 -9.40
CA ILE A 644 7.77 -11.98 -8.15
C ILE A 644 9.28 -11.84 -8.28
N GLY A 645 9.92 -11.47 -7.18
CA GLY A 645 11.31 -11.74 -6.86
C GLY A 645 11.35 -12.39 -5.49
N HIS A 646 11.33 -13.73 -5.46
CA HIS A 646 11.10 -14.49 -4.22
C HIS A 646 11.95 -15.75 -4.13
N THR A 647 12.32 -16.12 -2.92
CA THR A 647 13.09 -17.31 -2.57
C THR A 647 12.19 -18.22 -1.74
N PHE A 648 11.50 -19.14 -2.40
CA PHE A 648 10.71 -20.15 -1.69
C PHE A 648 11.66 -21.06 -0.91
N LYS A 649 11.50 -21.15 0.41
CA LYS A 649 12.48 -21.80 1.29
C LYS A 649 12.23 -23.30 1.41
N ALA A 650 13.30 -24.07 1.59
CA ALA A 650 13.24 -25.50 1.85
C ALA A 650 12.27 -25.84 3.00
N GLY A 651 11.49 -26.91 2.86
CA GLY A 651 10.49 -27.36 3.83
C GLY A 651 9.14 -26.63 3.76
N TRP A 652 9.03 -25.45 3.13
CA TRP A 652 7.73 -24.83 2.85
C TRP A 652 6.99 -25.58 1.74
N LYS A 653 5.66 -25.46 1.69
CA LYS A 653 4.87 -25.93 0.55
C LYS A 653 4.43 -24.76 -0.31
N LEU A 654 4.33 -24.99 -1.61
CA LEU A 654 3.56 -24.13 -2.51
C LEU A 654 2.09 -24.50 -2.41
N ARG A 655 1.21 -23.49 -2.44
CA ARG A 655 -0.24 -23.66 -2.63
C ARG A 655 -0.68 -22.84 -3.83
N LEU A 656 -1.33 -23.49 -4.80
CA LEU A 656 -2.17 -22.79 -5.76
C LEU A 656 -3.60 -22.80 -5.21
N ALA A 657 -4.23 -21.63 -5.09
CA ALA A 657 -5.64 -21.51 -4.75
C ALA A 657 -6.43 -20.82 -5.87
N VAL A 658 -7.63 -21.31 -6.15
CA VAL A 658 -8.57 -20.79 -7.15
C VAL A 658 -9.91 -20.54 -6.48
N SER A 659 -10.36 -19.29 -6.52
CA SER A 659 -11.56 -18.82 -5.83
C SER A 659 -12.59 -18.33 -6.88
N PRO A 660 -13.85 -18.83 -6.87
CA PRO A 660 -14.90 -18.42 -7.81
C PRO A 660 -15.51 -17.04 -7.50
N SER A 661 -15.11 -16.47 -6.36
CA SER A 661 -15.37 -15.09 -5.94
C SER A 661 -14.25 -14.64 -5.01
N PHE A 662 -14.15 -13.35 -4.69
CA PHE A 662 -13.09 -12.82 -3.82
C PHE A 662 -13.43 -11.45 -3.20
N PHE A 663 -14.23 -11.43 -2.13
CA PHE A 663 -14.58 -10.21 -1.40
C PHE A 663 -13.53 -9.85 -0.33
N PRO A 664 -13.15 -8.57 -0.15
CA PRO A 664 -13.71 -7.39 -0.82
C PRO A 664 -13.10 -7.08 -2.19
N THR A 665 -11.91 -7.59 -2.52
CA THR A 665 -11.06 -7.08 -3.61
C THR A 665 -11.69 -7.09 -5.00
N LEU A 666 -12.62 -8.00 -5.28
CA LEU A 666 -13.34 -8.08 -6.56
C LEU A 666 -14.84 -7.81 -6.42
N TRP A 667 -15.38 -7.06 -7.37
CA TRP A 667 -16.82 -7.07 -7.65
C TRP A 667 -17.22 -8.41 -8.28
N GLN A 668 -18.30 -9.01 -7.76
CA GLN A 668 -18.72 -10.36 -8.10
C GLN A 668 -19.87 -10.36 -9.11
N PRO A 669 -19.83 -11.20 -10.18
CA PRO A 669 -20.94 -11.42 -11.11
C PRO A 669 -22.29 -11.62 -10.43
N ALA A 670 -23.35 -11.18 -11.13
CA ALA A 670 -24.71 -11.15 -10.60
C ALA A 670 -25.22 -12.51 -10.09
N THR A 671 -24.67 -13.60 -10.62
CA THR A 671 -24.91 -14.98 -10.20
C THR A 671 -23.58 -15.59 -9.75
N ALA A 672 -23.58 -16.27 -8.60
CA ALA A 672 -22.39 -16.95 -8.11
C ALA A 672 -22.06 -18.16 -8.99
N ALA A 673 -20.77 -18.39 -9.23
CA ALA A 673 -20.30 -19.43 -10.13
C ALA A 673 -19.75 -20.67 -9.39
N THR A 674 -20.09 -21.84 -9.91
CA THR A 674 -19.46 -23.12 -9.59
C THR A 674 -18.35 -23.37 -10.62
N LEU A 675 -17.15 -23.74 -10.18
CA LEU A 675 -16.01 -24.08 -11.03
C LEU A 675 -15.62 -25.54 -10.83
N THR A 676 -15.31 -26.25 -11.90
CA THR A 676 -14.66 -27.57 -11.84
C THR A 676 -13.30 -27.47 -12.51
N VAL A 677 -12.23 -27.63 -11.74
CA VAL A 677 -10.84 -27.64 -12.26
C VAL A 677 -10.43 -29.09 -12.52
N TYR A 678 -9.95 -29.37 -13.72
CA TYR A 678 -9.53 -30.71 -14.13
C TYR A 678 -8.04 -30.93 -13.83
N THR A 679 -7.71 -32.03 -13.16
CA THR A 679 -6.33 -32.37 -12.76
C THR A 679 -5.52 -32.87 -13.96
N GLY A 680 -6.03 -33.91 -14.63
CA GLY A 680 -5.47 -34.48 -15.84
C GLY A 680 -6.04 -33.87 -17.12
N THR A 681 -5.79 -34.56 -18.23
CA THR A 681 -6.30 -34.19 -19.56
C THR A 681 -7.81 -34.38 -19.66
N HIS A 682 -8.55 -33.31 -19.92
CA HIS A 682 -10.00 -33.36 -20.10
C HIS A 682 -10.35 -33.51 -21.59
N GLY A 683 -10.55 -34.74 -22.06
CA GLY A 683 -10.73 -35.03 -23.48
C GLY A 683 -9.46 -34.68 -24.27
N ALA A 684 -9.56 -33.68 -25.16
CA ALA A 684 -8.41 -33.15 -25.90
C ALA A 684 -7.65 -32.01 -25.17
N LEU A 685 -8.16 -31.54 -24.02
CA LEU A 685 -7.56 -30.44 -23.28
C LEU A 685 -6.38 -30.91 -22.41
N PRO A 686 -5.31 -30.10 -22.28
CA PRO A 686 -4.15 -30.44 -21.44
C PRO A 686 -4.50 -30.49 -19.95
N ALA A 687 -3.64 -31.15 -19.17
CA ALA A 687 -3.69 -31.13 -17.71
C ALA A 687 -3.42 -29.72 -17.15
N SER A 688 -4.10 -29.36 -16.06
CA SER A 688 -3.88 -28.06 -15.41
C SER A 688 -2.49 -27.97 -14.77
N THR A 689 -1.84 -26.81 -14.88
CA THR A 689 -0.47 -26.59 -14.38
C THR A 689 -0.28 -25.22 -13.75
N VAL A 690 0.68 -25.13 -12.81
CA VAL A 690 1.35 -23.88 -12.41
C VAL A 690 2.84 -24.01 -12.72
N THR A 691 3.42 -22.99 -13.33
CA THR A 691 4.84 -22.95 -13.70
C THR A 691 5.52 -21.75 -13.05
N LEU A 692 6.63 -22.02 -12.35
CA LEU A 692 7.47 -20.98 -11.73
C LEU A 692 8.67 -20.64 -12.64
N PRO A 693 9.02 -19.34 -12.78
CA PRO A 693 10.22 -18.90 -13.48
C PRO A 693 11.42 -18.97 -12.53
N VAL A 694 12.04 -20.15 -12.44
CA VAL A 694 13.17 -20.39 -11.53
C VAL A 694 14.42 -19.68 -12.05
N ARG A 695 14.96 -18.80 -11.22
CA ARG A 695 16.12 -17.96 -11.53
C ARG A 695 17.42 -18.73 -11.24
N PRO A 696 18.33 -18.92 -12.23
CA PRO A 696 19.67 -19.40 -11.94
C PRO A 696 20.48 -18.29 -11.23
N THR A 697 21.31 -18.67 -10.26
CA THR A 697 22.26 -17.74 -9.62
C THR A 697 23.22 -17.15 -10.66
N ARG A 698 23.47 -15.83 -10.60
CA ARG A 698 24.37 -15.11 -11.50
C ARG A 698 25.69 -14.77 -10.79
N THR A 699 26.74 -14.49 -11.56
CA THR A 699 28.04 -14.06 -10.99
C THR A 699 27.95 -12.61 -10.51
N GLU A 700 27.17 -11.82 -11.24
CA GLU A 700 26.86 -10.41 -11.03
C GLU A 700 26.13 -10.15 -9.70
N ASP A 701 25.46 -11.16 -9.14
CA ASP A 701 24.84 -11.12 -7.80
C ASP A 701 25.86 -10.83 -6.68
N ALA A 702 27.15 -11.14 -6.91
CA ALA A 702 28.22 -10.82 -5.98
C ALA A 702 28.44 -9.29 -5.84
N LEU A 703 28.22 -8.53 -6.91
CA LEU A 703 28.42 -7.07 -6.96
C LEU A 703 27.39 -6.33 -6.10
N MET A 704 26.17 -6.87 -6.00
CA MET A 704 25.04 -6.24 -5.31
C MET A 704 25.32 -5.98 -3.82
N LYS A 705 26.21 -6.76 -3.20
CA LYS A 705 26.65 -6.55 -1.80
C LYS A 705 27.51 -5.30 -1.61
N THR A 706 28.21 -4.86 -2.66
CA THR A 706 29.04 -3.64 -2.67
C THR A 706 28.24 -2.43 -3.16
N LEU A 707 27.33 -2.64 -4.12
CA LEU A 707 26.48 -1.58 -4.69
C LEU A 707 25.35 -1.16 -3.74
N LEU A 708 24.68 -2.13 -3.10
CA LEU A 708 23.58 -1.92 -2.13
C LEU A 708 23.90 -2.55 -0.75
N PRO A 709 24.95 -2.09 -0.03
CA PRO A 709 25.33 -2.65 1.26
C PRO A 709 24.32 -2.29 2.36
N ALA A 710 23.92 -3.29 3.15
CA ALA A 710 22.81 -3.21 4.10
C ALA A 710 23.07 -2.35 5.36
N ASP A 711 24.29 -1.85 5.55
CA ASP A 711 24.68 -0.92 6.62
C ASP A 711 24.90 0.52 6.14
N ARG A 712 24.69 0.80 4.84
CA ARG A 712 24.75 2.15 4.26
C ARG A 712 23.73 3.08 4.96
N PRO A 713 24.13 4.30 5.37
CA PRO A 713 23.18 5.29 5.83
C PRO A 713 22.18 5.64 4.74
N VAL A 714 20.91 5.79 5.08
CA VAL A 714 19.84 6.12 4.13
C VAL A 714 19.51 7.60 4.30
N ILE A 715 19.85 8.42 3.30
CA ILE A 715 19.69 9.86 3.38
C ILE A 715 18.24 10.28 3.16
N SER A 716 17.76 11.20 4.00
CA SER A 716 16.50 11.93 3.85
C SER A 716 16.65 13.33 4.46
N VAL A 717 15.95 14.33 3.93
CA VAL A 717 15.95 15.68 4.53
C VAL A 717 15.07 15.72 5.80
N ASP A 718 15.49 16.47 6.82
CA ASP A 718 14.64 16.78 7.98
C ASP A 718 13.48 17.71 7.59
N THR A 719 12.27 17.13 7.56
CA THR A 719 11.03 17.86 7.23
C THR A 719 10.68 18.95 8.24
N ASN A 720 11.24 18.94 9.47
CA ASN A 720 11.09 20.04 10.42
C ASN A 720 11.76 21.33 9.95
N GLY A 721 12.65 21.24 8.96
CA GLY A 721 13.19 22.41 8.27
C GLY A 721 12.12 23.17 7.48
N TYR A 722 11.18 22.48 6.83
CA TYR A 722 10.30 23.03 5.78
C TYR A 722 8.80 22.93 6.08
N ALA A 723 8.35 21.75 6.50
CA ALA A 723 6.94 21.38 6.67
C ALA A 723 6.52 21.23 8.14
N ARG A 724 7.23 21.89 9.07
CA ARG A 724 7.04 21.70 10.52
C ARG A 724 5.60 21.99 10.94
N ALA A 725 4.98 21.03 11.61
CA ALA A 725 3.63 21.14 12.14
C ALA A 725 3.53 20.69 13.61
N VAL A 726 2.58 21.25 14.34
CA VAL A 726 2.21 20.84 15.70
C VAL A 726 1.01 19.90 15.61
N THR A 727 1.17 18.66 16.06
CA THR A 727 0.07 17.70 16.18
C THR A 727 -0.93 18.16 17.24
N LEU A 728 -2.16 18.40 16.83
CA LEU A 728 -3.30 18.70 17.70
C LEU A 728 -4.12 17.43 18.01
N ARG A 729 -4.12 16.48 17.07
CA ARG A 729 -4.74 15.16 17.16
C ARG A 729 -3.88 14.21 16.33
N LYS A 730 -3.48 13.06 16.87
CA LYS A 730 -2.62 12.10 16.12
C LYS A 730 -3.39 11.52 14.94
N ALA A 731 -2.66 11.14 13.88
CA ALA A 731 -3.15 10.20 12.88
C ALA A 731 -3.48 8.84 13.52
N GLY A 732 -4.33 8.08 12.83
CA GLY A 732 -4.66 6.71 13.16
C GLY A 732 -5.17 5.96 11.93
N PHE A 733 -4.69 4.74 11.74
CA PHE A 733 -5.21 3.83 10.75
C PHE A 733 -5.92 2.69 11.48
N ALA A 734 -7.05 2.24 10.95
CA ALA A 734 -7.81 1.13 11.50
C ALA A 734 -8.52 0.38 10.39
N ARG A 735 -8.36 -0.95 10.37
CA ARG A 735 -9.02 -1.85 9.44
C ARG A 735 -9.80 -2.88 10.25
N LEU A 736 -11.12 -2.84 10.17
CA LEU A 736 -12.02 -3.65 10.98
C LEU A 736 -12.83 -4.58 10.09
N VAL A 737 -12.95 -5.83 10.52
CA VAL A 737 -13.81 -6.84 9.89
C VAL A 737 -14.90 -7.19 10.90
N THR A 738 -16.16 -6.88 10.60
CA THR A 738 -17.29 -7.11 11.50
C THR A 738 -18.38 -7.96 10.85
N PRO A 739 -19.04 -8.87 11.59
CA PRO A 739 -20.18 -9.60 11.07
C PRO A 739 -21.33 -8.66 10.68
N LEU A 740 -21.95 -8.95 9.53
CA LEU A 740 -23.21 -8.36 9.08
C LEU A 740 -24.31 -9.41 9.23
N VAL A 741 -25.52 -8.98 9.61
CA VAL A 741 -26.72 -9.84 9.67
C VAL A 741 -27.89 -9.08 9.06
N SER A 742 -28.59 -9.71 8.13
CA SER A 742 -29.79 -9.18 7.47
C SER A 742 -30.87 -10.27 7.42
N GLY A 743 -31.88 -10.16 8.28
CA GLY A 743 -32.86 -11.22 8.47
C GLY A 743 -32.21 -12.53 8.93
N GLN A 744 -32.24 -13.55 8.07
CA GLN A 744 -31.57 -14.85 8.29
C GLN A 744 -30.19 -14.96 7.61
N GLN A 745 -29.78 -14.00 6.78
CA GLN A 745 -28.49 -14.03 6.07
C GLN A 745 -27.38 -13.41 6.92
N SER A 746 -26.27 -14.12 7.04
CA SER A 746 -24.98 -13.59 7.52
C SER A 746 -24.21 -12.91 6.40
N GLY A 747 -23.21 -12.10 6.78
CA GLY A 747 -22.30 -11.43 5.85
C GLY A 747 -21.14 -10.79 6.60
N VAL A 748 -20.41 -9.92 5.90
CA VAL A 748 -19.24 -9.22 6.45
C VAL A 748 -19.26 -7.75 6.03
N THR A 749 -18.89 -6.87 6.97
CA THR A 749 -18.42 -5.51 6.70
C THR A 749 -16.90 -5.47 6.83
N VAL A 750 -16.20 -4.91 5.85
CA VAL A 750 -14.81 -4.47 5.97
C VAL A 750 -14.81 -2.96 6.00
N SER A 751 -14.40 -2.36 7.12
CA SER A 751 -14.35 -0.91 7.32
C SER A 751 -12.91 -0.46 7.52
N LYS A 752 -12.41 0.40 6.63
CA LYS A 752 -11.15 1.14 6.77
C LYS A 752 -11.44 2.55 7.29
N THR A 753 -10.65 3.02 8.25
CA THR A 753 -10.57 4.43 8.64
C THR A 753 -9.14 4.91 8.45
N MET A 754 -8.97 5.85 7.54
CA MET A 754 -7.74 6.61 7.31
C MET A 754 -7.92 7.97 7.98
N ASP A 755 -7.59 8.04 9.26
CA ASP A 755 -7.58 9.29 10.02
C ASP A 755 -6.18 9.91 9.89
N SER A 756 -6.06 10.92 9.00
CA SER A 756 -4.79 11.61 8.77
C SER A 756 -4.32 12.39 10.00
N GLY A 757 -5.21 12.61 10.98
CA GLY A 757 -4.95 13.40 12.18
C GLY A 757 -5.31 14.88 11.99
N ARG A 758 -4.90 15.68 12.97
CA ARG A 758 -5.06 17.15 12.97
C ARG A 758 -3.76 17.83 13.30
N TYR A 759 -3.34 18.78 12.48
CA TYR A 759 -2.09 19.52 12.65
C TYR A 759 -2.31 21.02 12.50
N ARG A 760 -1.36 21.79 13.04
CA ARG A 760 -1.18 23.22 12.74
C ARG A 760 0.23 23.46 12.25
N TYR A 761 0.39 23.90 11.01
CA TYR A 761 1.70 24.28 10.48
C TYR A 761 2.29 25.49 11.24
N ALA A 762 3.62 25.50 11.38
CA ALA A 762 4.35 26.33 12.34
C ALA A 762 4.35 27.85 12.03
N ALA A 763 5.18 28.61 12.75
CA ALA A 763 5.17 30.08 12.72
C ALA A 763 5.92 30.72 11.52
N HIS A 764 6.33 29.94 10.52
CA HIS A 764 7.06 30.34 9.31
C HIS A 764 6.67 29.42 8.13
N GLY A 765 7.22 29.67 6.94
CA GLY A 765 6.89 28.94 5.71
C GLY A 765 5.52 29.30 5.09
N PRO A 766 5.22 28.80 3.87
CA PRO A 766 4.02 29.14 3.11
C PRO A 766 2.69 28.68 3.75
N LEU A 767 2.77 27.79 4.74
CA LEU A 767 1.64 27.18 5.44
C LEU A 767 1.33 27.82 6.80
N LYS A 768 2.06 28.88 7.17
CA LYS A 768 2.03 29.50 8.50
C LYS A 768 0.64 29.61 9.12
N GLY A 769 0.40 28.85 10.20
CA GLY A 769 -0.86 28.88 10.96
C GLY A 769 -2.08 28.24 10.28
N LEU A 770 -1.91 27.55 9.15
CA LEU A 770 -2.94 26.66 8.60
C LEU A 770 -3.14 25.46 9.55
N VAL A 771 -4.40 25.18 9.88
CA VAL A 771 -4.85 23.97 10.54
C VAL A 771 -5.49 23.06 9.51
N VAL A 772 -5.06 21.81 9.47
CA VAL A 772 -5.62 20.72 8.66
C VAL A 772 -6.18 19.67 9.61
N ASP A 773 -7.38 19.15 9.33
CA ASP A 773 -8.03 18.02 10.00
C ASP A 773 -8.68 17.16 8.90
N GLN A 774 -8.33 15.88 8.79
CA GLN A 774 -8.89 15.02 7.74
C GLN A 774 -9.13 13.58 8.23
N VAL A 775 -10.32 13.06 7.93
CA VAL A 775 -10.68 11.65 8.14
C VAL A 775 -11.40 11.13 6.89
N LEU A 776 -10.88 10.04 6.33
CA LEU A 776 -11.52 9.27 5.26
C LEU A 776 -11.94 7.89 5.82
N ARG A 777 -13.11 7.41 5.43
CA ARG A 777 -13.58 6.06 5.71
C ARG A 777 -14.06 5.39 4.44
N GLU A 778 -13.64 4.16 4.24
CA GLU A 778 -14.03 3.30 3.13
C GLU A 778 -14.60 2.01 3.69
N ASN A 779 -15.72 1.55 3.14
CA ASN A 779 -16.44 0.40 3.67
C ASN A 779 -16.94 -0.48 2.52
N PHE A 780 -16.76 -1.77 2.67
CA PHE A 780 -17.29 -2.80 1.77
C PHE A 780 -18.20 -3.73 2.57
N GLN A 781 -19.36 -4.07 2.03
CA GLN A 781 -20.34 -4.97 2.65
C GLN A 781 -20.82 -6.00 1.64
N MET A 782 -21.02 -7.23 2.10
CA MET A 782 -21.65 -8.31 1.32
C MET A 782 -22.26 -9.35 2.25
N LEU A 783 -23.44 -9.87 1.88
CA LEU A 783 -24.12 -11.01 2.49
C LEU A 783 -23.72 -12.30 1.76
N ASP A 784 -23.62 -13.40 2.52
CA ASP A 784 -23.29 -14.70 1.95
C ASP A 784 -24.44 -15.24 1.06
N GLY A 785 -24.08 -15.96 0.00
CA GLY A 785 -25.01 -16.44 -1.04
C GLY A 785 -25.69 -15.35 -1.88
N ALA A 786 -25.38 -14.06 -1.71
CA ALA A 786 -26.06 -12.96 -2.38
C ALA A 786 -25.09 -12.00 -3.08
N PRO A 787 -24.58 -12.30 -4.29
CA PRO A 787 -23.57 -11.48 -4.98
C PRO A 787 -23.99 -10.01 -5.19
N LEU A 788 -25.26 -9.77 -5.50
CA LEU A 788 -25.83 -8.42 -5.70
C LEU A 788 -25.90 -7.59 -4.41
N SER A 789 -25.67 -8.18 -3.23
CA SER A 789 -25.57 -7.46 -1.96
C SER A 789 -24.24 -6.72 -1.78
N TYR A 790 -23.26 -6.89 -2.69
CA TYR A 790 -22.02 -6.12 -2.64
C TYR A 790 -22.35 -4.61 -2.67
N LYS A 791 -21.92 -3.92 -1.61
CA LYS A 791 -22.04 -2.48 -1.42
C LYS A 791 -20.69 -1.88 -1.04
N CYS A 792 -20.21 -0.92 -1.83
CA CYS A 792 -19.10 -0.04 -1.47
C CYS A 792 -19.68 1.30 -0.99
N PHE A 793 -19.23 1.84 0.14
CA PHE A 793 -19.66 3.16 0.60
C PHE A 793 -18.57 3.87 1.41
N THR A 794 -18.43 5.17 1.17
CA THR A 794 -17.38 5.98 1.79
C THR A 794 -17.94 7.22 2.47
N SER A 795 -17.14 7.78 3.38
CA SER A 795 -17.34 9.13 3.88
C SER A 795 -15.99 9.81 4.08
N SER A 796 -15.87 11.07 3.65
CA SER A 796 -14.72 11.91 3.99
C SER A 796 -15.16 13.18 4.69
N GLN A 797 -14.34 13.65 5.61
CA GLN A 797 -14.47 14.97 6.24
C GLN A 797 -13.09 15.62 6.22
N THR A 798 -12.96 16.78 5.58
CA THR A 798 -11.73 17.57 5.57
C THR A 798 -12.02 18.99 6.00
N SER A 799 -11.22 19.55 6.91
CA SER A 799 -11.31 20.96 7.31
C SER A 799 -9.96 21.66 7.23
N LEU A 800 -9.95 22.77 6.48
CA LEU A 800 -8.81 23.68 6.32
C LEU A 800 -9.19 25.00 7.00
N ARG A 801 -8.42 25.44 8.00
CA ARG A 801 -8.70 26.70 8.72
C ARG A 801 -7.42 27.46 9.04
N ARG A 802 -7.32 28.73 8.65
CA ARG A 802 -6.20 29.61 8.99
C ARG A 802 -6.68 30.75 9.88
N SER A 803 -6.05 30.91 11.05
CA SER A 803 -6.32 32.04 11.96
C SER A 803 -5.00 32.63 12.44
N LEU A 804 -4.80 33.91 12.15
CA LEU A 804 -3.59 34.68 12.49
C LEU A 804 -4.02 35.86 13.38
N PRO A 805 -3.67 35.90 14.68
CA PRO A 805 -4.26 36.86 15.63
C PRO A 805 -4.21 38.34 15.20
N PHE A 806 -3.14 38.76 14.52
CA PHE A 806 -2.95 40.14 14.06
C PHE A 806 -3.32 40.38 12.58
N LEU A 807 -3.65 39.32 11.82
CA LEU A 807 -3.94 39.38 10.38
C LEU A 807 -5.27 38.71 10.00
N ALA A 808 -6.10 38.33 10.98
CA ALA A 808 -7.36 37.61 10.77
C ALA A 808 -8.29 38.32 9.79
N LYS A 809 -8.37 39.67 9.82
CA LYS A 809 -9.17 40.46 8.87
C LYS A 809 -8.70 40.41 7.42
N LYS A 810 -7.47 39.96 7.12
CA LYS A 810 -6.89 39.92 5.76
C LYS A 810 -6.62 38.49 5.26
N TYR A 811 -6.22 37.57 6.13
CA TYR A 811 -5.83 36.19 5.76
C TYR A 811 -6.48 35.11 6.64
N GLY A 812 -7.46 35.47 7.47
CA GLY A 812 -8.23 34.51 8.26
C GLY A 812 -9.35 33.90 7.41
N TRP A 813 -9.42 32.58 7.37
CA TRP A 813 -10.45 31.85 6.62
C TRP A 813 -10.66 30.45 7.19
N GLY A 814 -11.76 29.82 6.83
CA GLY A 814 -11.93 28.40 7.06
C GLY A 814 -12.93 27.78 6.09
N ALA A 815 -12.73 26.50 5.83
CA ALA A 815 -13.59 25.66 5.04
C ALA A 815 -13.71 24.28 5.69
N ARG A 816 -14.82 23.60 5.39
CA ARG A 816 -15.01 22.17 5.64
C ARG A 816 -15.74 21.57 4.45
N SER A 817 -15.25 20.44 3.95
CA SER A 817 -15.98 19.58 3.04
C SER A 817 -16.32 18.27 3.75
N GLU A 818 -17.53 17.78 3.49
CA GLU A 818 -18.00 16.45 3.82
C GLU A 818 -18.48 15.80 2.54
N THR A 819 -17.96 14.62 2.25
CA THR A 819 -18.38 13.84 1.09
C THR A 819 -18.86 12.47 1.55
N SER A 820 -19.80 11.91 0.80
CA SER A 820 -20.19 10.51 0.94
C SER A 820 -20.40 9.91 -0.44
N THR A 821 -20.14 8.61 -0.56
CA THR A 821 -20.43 7.85 -1.77
C THR A 821 -21.07 6.53 -1.40
N GLU A 822 -21.93 6.03 -2.27
CA GLU A 822 -22.50 4.70 -2.20
C GLU A 822 -22.54 4.11 -3.61
N ILE A 823 -22.10 2.87 -3.75
CA ILE A 823 -22.17 2.06 -4.96
C ILE A 823 -22.78 0.72 -4.55
N THR A 824 -23.85 0.32 -5.22
CA THR A 824 -24.63 -0.90 -4.97
C THR A 824 -24.94 -1.59 -6.30
N SER A 825 -25.43 -2.82 -6.25
CA SER A 825 -26.06 -3.44 -7.43
C SER A 825 -27.59 -3.42 -7.30
N VAL A 826 -28.28 -3.17 -8.42
CA VAL A 826 -29.74 -3.23 -8.52
C VAL A 826 -30.14 -4.09 -9.71
N GLN A 827 -31.21 -4.86 -9.56
CA GLN A 827 -31.79 -5.69 -10.63
C GLN A 827 -33.22 -5.22 -10.92
N ASN A 828 -33.57 -5.14 -12.20
CA ASN A 828 -34.90 -4.77 -12.67
C ASN A 828 -35.23 -5.51 -13.99
N ALA A 829 -36.37 -5.20 -14.60
CA ALA A 829 -36.84 -5.86 -15.83
C ALA A 829 -35.92 -5.68 -17.06
N HIS A 830 -34.97 -4.75 -17.01
CA HIS A 830 -34.00 -4.47 -18.08
C HIS A 830 -32.59 -5.05 -17.79
N GLY A 831 -32.42 -5.78 -16.68
CA GLY A 831 -31.15 -6.44 -16.34
C GLY A 831 -30.61 -6.02 -14.97
N VAL A 832 -29.28 -6.10 -14.83
CA VAL A 832 -28.53 -5.76 -13.61
C VAL A 832 -27.69 -4.51 -13.86
N PHE A 833 -27.65 -3.62 -12.89
CA PHE A 833 -26.96 -2.33 -12.97
C PHE A 833 -26.16 -2.08 -11.69
N PHE A 834 -25.01 -1.41 -11.81
CA PHE A 834 -24.47 -0.67 -10.67
C PHE A 834 -25.34 0.57 -10.48
N ARG A 835 -25.73 0.86 -9.24
CA ARG A 835 -26.32 2.15 -8.86
C ARG A 835 -25.35 2.88 -7.96
N TYR A 836 -24.94 4.07 -8.37
CA TYR A 836 -24.10 4.95 -7.54
C TYR A 836 -24.84 6.21 -7.10
N THR A 837 -24.41 6.77 -5.98
CA THR A 837 -24.76 8.11 -5.51
C THR A 837 -23.57 8.70 -4.78
N ALA A 838 -23.13 9.89 -5.17
CA ALA A 838 -22.01 10.60 -4.58
C ALA A 838 -22.44 12.03 -4.23
N THR A 839 -22.21 12.44 -2.99
CA THR A 839 -22.67 13.71 -2.42
C THR A 839 -21.49 14.50 -1.87
N ILE A 840 -21.58 15.83 -1.99
CA ILE A 840 -20.69 16.80 -1.34
C ILE A 840 -21.55 17.83 -0.60
N HIS A 841 -21.24 18.05 0.67
CA HIS A 841 -21.67 19.21 1.45
C HIS A 841 -20.44 20.04 1.83
N THR A 842 -20.47 21.34 1.57
CA THR A 842 -19.36 22.26 1.91
C THR A 842 -19.83 23.42 2.76
N TYR A 843 -18.92 23.92 3.58
CA TYR A 843 -19.17 24.97 4.55
C TYR A 843 -18.02 25.98 4.57
N VAL A 844 -18.33 27.27 4.64
CA VAL A 844 -17.36 28.33 4.92
C VAL A 844 -17.42 28.68 6.41
N THR A 845 -16.26 28.70 7.08
CA THR A 845 -16.13 29.13 8.48
C THR A 845 -15.80 30.62 8.56
N SER A 846 -16.57 31.38 9.34
CA SER A 846 -16.27 32.78 9.64
C SER A 846 -15.04 32.93 10.57
N LEU A 847 -14.50 34.15 10.65
CA LEU A 847 -13.49 34.52 11.66
C LEU A 847 -13.97 34.30 13.11
N SER A 848 -15.29 34.32 13.34
CA SER A 848 -15.93 34.01 14.63
C SER A 848 -16.22 32.52 14.84
N GLY A 849 -15.67 31.63 13.99
CA GLY A 849 -15.79 30.18 14.11
C GLY A 849 -17.16 29.61 13.70
N ARG A 850 -18.10 30.45 13.26
CA ARG A 850 -19.43 30.01 12.81
C ARG A 850 -19.34 29.50 11.38
N GLU A 851 -19.78 28.28 11.15
CA GLU A 851 -19.90 27.71 9.81
C GLU A 851 -21.23 28.12 9.16
N ARG A 852 -21.21 28.25 7.84
CA ARG A 852 -22.38 28.43 6.98
C ARG A 852 -22.29 27.45 5.80
N PRO A 853 -23.37 26.77 5.40
CA PRO A 853 -23.40 26.00 4.16
C PRO A 853 -22.99 26.85 2.96
N PHE A 854 -22.32 26.25 1.99
CA PHE A 854 -21.78 26.93 0.81
C PHE A 854 -22.30 26.30 -0.49
N VAL A 855 -21.88 25.07 -0.81
CA VAL A 855 -22.44 24.25 -1.88
C VAL A 855 -22.86 22.90 -1.31
N SER A 856 -24.02 22.42 -1.76
CA SER A 856 -24.51 21.06 -1.53
C SER A 856 -24.91 20.47 -2.89
N ARG A 857 -24.31 19.34 -3.28
CA ARG A 857 -24.55 18.71 -4.58
C ARG A 857 -24.48 17.19 -4.46
N THR A 858 -25.37 16.52 -5.17
CA THR A 858 -25.40 15.06 -5.31
C THR A 858 -25.41 14.71 -6.79
N VAL A 859 -24.63 13.71 -7.18
CA VAL A 859 -24.68 13.06 -8.49
C VAL A 859 -25.01 11.59 -8.30
N SER A 860 -25.76 11.00 -9.21
CA SER A 860 -26.16 9.59 -9.18
C SER A 860 -26.31 9.06 -10.59
N GLY A 861 -26.33 7.75 -10.74
CA GLY A 861 -26.49 7.09 -12.03
C GLY A 861 -26.60 5.58 -11.91
N ASP A 862 -27.22 4.97 -12.92
CA ASP A 862 -27.30 3.52 -13.09
C ASP A 862 -26.44 3.13 -14.31
N ILE A 863 -25.58 2.12 -14.16
CA ILE A 863 -24.63 1.66 -15.17
C ILE A 863 -24.87 0.17 -15.44
N PRO A 864 -25.13 -0.27 -16.69
CA PRO A 864 -25.36 -1.69 -16.98
C PRO A 864 -24.17 -2.58 -16.58
N ARG A 865 -24.45 -3.68 -15.88
CA ARG A 865 -23.46 -4.72 -15.56
C ARG A 865 -23.43 -5.73 -16.70
N THR A 866 -22.46 -5.58 -17.59
CA THR A 866 -22.36 -6.33 -18.85
C THR A 866 -21.36 -7.48 -18.80
N TRP A 867 -20.23 -7.28 -18.13
CA TRP A 867 -19.14 -8.27 -18.00
C TRP A 867 -18.69 -8.49 -16.55
N VAL A 868 -19.27 -7.75 -15.60
CA VAL A 868 -18.84 -7.66 -14.19
C VAL A 868 -19.99 -8.01 -13.27
#